data_AF-A0A2E7MI20-F1
#
_entry.id   AF-A0A2E7MI20-F1
#
_cell.length_a   1.000
_cell.length_b   1.000
_cell.length_c   1.000
_cell.angle_alpha   90.00
_cell.angle_beta   90.00
_cell.angle_gamma   90.00
#
_symmetry.space_group_name_H-M   'P 1'
#
loop_
_entity.id
_entity.type
_entity.pdbx_description
1 polymer ?
#
loop_
_entity_poly.entity_id
_entity_poly.type
_entity_poly.pdbx_seq_one_letter_code
_entity_poly.pdbx_strand_id
1 'polypeptide(L)'
;MKKIGCVVSLLLCTLFSLSLNSQEIAKQYFTKQINPQLAPKLDGFLDDSIWDKVEWGSNFVEVSPDENTSPTEDTKFKILFDQKYLYVALLALDSSPNSITQRLSRRDGFEGDRINVLIDSYHDLRTAFLFTVTAAGVRGDEIITNNGDDFDDSWNPIWSAKAQIIKNGWSAEMKIPLSQLRFGNDNEQLWGLNVIRNLFKENELSAWNRIPVGSAGWVSQAGELRGLRALKAQKQLEIQPFLAAQKETYKAEVGNPYRDGSTSKLNAGLDAKIGITNDLTLDLTVNPDFGQVEADPAAIALDGFEIFNREQRPFFVENKNIFDYRFADNRNNLFFSRRIGRNPQIYTDTPDGAYADRPTNTTILGAAKFSGKTKNGWSIGVLESVTSKEYAEINDNGSISNALVEPLTNYFVGRIQKDMNQRNTFVGGIFTATNRSLSDKDSELRQAAYTGGFDFRHQWDNRTYFFQSNIVLSHVKGSPEAMLATQENLTHLFNRVDATHVQVDPNRTSLTGTGGMVEIGKDGGQNLNYSTGFKWSSPELELNDLGFLRRADSKLQFLNLEYKTAKPVSVFRNINLELNQFASYDFQGNHNRSQYQLRTSFRFLNNSRISSWITHKPRIYDNSALRGGPRWRFSEQNSKSLYYRSDERRKFYTKFGVIHSESKQNDISFLKFELDLNYQLMPALNFSLSSEFSKRPNKTQYISQKDFLNDRRYILGSIDQETLRTTLRINYSLNPNLSIQYYAQPFISKGRYKDLKYVTNATASRLEDRFQIYDPSQIQFDQNNYYFDDDMDGQTDYNIQNPNFSVVQFNSNLVLRWEYIPGSELFLVWSQGIRTNISTETELIDGFETGILDQQPQNIFLVKATYRFIN
;
A
#
# COMPACT_ATOMS: atom_id res chain seq x y z
N MET A 1 48.22 -6.91 5.33
CA MET A 1 48.37 -6.04 6.51
C MET A 1 49.40 -4.96 6.21
N LYS A 2 49.10 -3.71 6.61
CA LYS A 2 49.82 -2.43 6.37
C LYS A 2 49.56 -1.75 5.01
N LYS A 3 49.07 -0.49 5.12
CA LYS A 3 48.91 0.58 4.12
C LYS A 3 47.62 0.64 3.28
N ILE A 4 46.44 0.71 3.92
CA ILE A 4 45.27 1.49 3.43
C ILE A 4 44.58 2.08 4.66
N GLY A 5 45.13 3.17 5.18
CA GLY A 5 44.65 3.82 6.40
C GLY A 5 45.28 5.19 6.50
N CYS A 6 44.75 6.14 5.72
CA CYS A 6 44.92 7.58 5.95
C CYS A 6 44.18 8.48 4.92
N VAL A 7 43.58 7.94 3.85
CA VAL A 7 42.95 8.78 2.79
C VAL A 7 41.44 8.94 2.97
N VAL A 8 40.78 8.11 3.81
CA VAL A 8 39.32 8.19 4.06
C VAL A 8 38.95 9.15 5.21
N SER A 9 39.90 9.52 6.08
CA SER A 9 39.66 10.48 7.17
C SER A 9 39.89 11.95 6.80
N LEU A 10 40.52 12.27 5.66
CA LEU A 10 40.82 13.65 5.28
C LEU A 10 39.79 14.28 4.32
N LEU A 11 38.93 13.47 3.68
CA LEU A 11 37.83 13.97 2.85
C LEU A 11 36.51 14.21 3.62
N LEU A 12 36.42 13.71 4.87
CA LEU A 12 35.21 13.84 5.70
C LEU A 12 35.18 15.11 6.58
N CYS A 13 36.26 15.91 6.62
CA CYS A 13 36.39 17.05 7.54
C CYS A 13 36.37 18.46 6.89
N THR A 14 36.23 18.60 5.56
CA THR A 14 36.33 19.90 4.87
C THR A 14 35.05 20.37 4.16
N LEU A 15 33.89 19.79 4.47
CA LEU A 15 32.57 20.23 3.96
C LEU A 15 31.66 20.89 5.01
N PHE A 16 32.22 21.35 6.14
CA PHE A 16 31.50 22.25 7.06
C PHE A 16 31.67 23.71 6.64
N SER A 17 31.03 24.09 5.54
CA SER A 17 30.71 25.49 5.28
C SER A 17 29.49 25.84 6.13
N LEU A 18 29.70 26.62 7.19
CA LEU A 18 28.63 27.25 7.97
C LEU A 18 27.90 28.25 7.08
N SER A 19 26.81 27.81 6.45
CA SER A 19 25.80 28.70 5.89
C SER A 19 25.02 29.29 7.07
N LEU A 20 25.27 30.56 7.41
CA LEU A 20 24.33 31.33 8.21
C LEU A 20 23.03 31.51 7.39
N ASN A 21 22.08 30.59 7.56
CA ASN A 21 20.72 30.83 7.13
C ASN A 21 20.04 31.73 8.17
N SER A 22 19.76 32.97 7.78
CA SER A 22 18.79 33.82 8.46
C SER A 22 17.46 33.05 8.55
N GLN A 23 17.04 32.70 9.76
CA GLN A 23 15.77 32.02 10.00
C GLN A 23 14.64 33.02 9.71
N GLU A 24 13.95 32.86 8.59
CA GLU A 24 12.76 33.67 8.28
C GLU A 24 11.70 33.45 9.37
N ILE A 25 11.18 34.56 9.90
CA ILE A 25 10.16 34.54 10.95
C ILE A 25 8.86 33.99 10.35
N ALA A 26 8.30 32.95 10.97
CA ALA A 26 7.04 32.37 10.57
C ALA A 26 5.91 33.43 10.56
N LYS A 27 5.12 33.48 9.49
CA LYS A 27 3.96 34.38 9.44
C LYS A 27 2.95 34.03 10.53
N GLN A 28 2.27 35.04 11.06
CA GLN A 28 1.26 34.90 12.11
C GLN A 28 -0.10 35.36 11.59
N TYR A 29 -1.14 34.58 11.89
CA TYR A 29 -2.54 34.93 11.62
C TYR A 29 -3.34 34.93 12.93
N PHE A 30 -4.04 36.02 13.22
CA PHE A 30 -4.85 36.17 14.43
C PHE A 30 -6.34 35.99 14.10
N THR A 31 -6.94 34.91 14.60
CA THR A 31 -8.39 34.66 14.49
C THR A 31 -9.17 35.24 15.68
N LYS A 32 -10.49 35.30 15.55
CA LYS A 32 -11.41 35.76 16.61
C LYS A 32 -12.57 34.79 16.79
N GLN A 33 -13.02 34.69 18.04
CA GLN A 33 -14.22 33.96 18.40
C GLN A 33 -15.47 34.72 17.94
N ILE A 34 -16.46 34.00 17.42
CA ILE A 34 -17.77 34.55 17.05
C ILE A 34 -18.90 33.93 17.86
N ASN A 35 -20.05 34.60 17.82
CA ASN A 35 -21.29 34.08 18.39
C ASN A 35 -21.92 33.10 17.39
N PRO A 36 -22.29 31.85 17.76
CA PRO A 36 -22.80 30.87 16.81
C PRO A 36 -24.06 31.31 16.02
N GLN A 37 -24.90 32.18 16.59
CA GLN A 37 -26.07 32.74 15.89
C GLN A 37 -25.71 33.70 14.75
N LEU A 38 -24.46 34.19 14.73
CA LEU A 38 -23.89 35.03 13.69
C LEU A 38 -22.91 34.24 12.81
N ALA A 39 -22.95 32.90 12.86
CA ALA A 39 -22.10 32.07 12.02
C ALA A 39 -22.36 32.34 10.52
N PRO A 40 -21.31 32.33 9.69
CA PRO A 40 -21.47 32.55 8.25
C PRO A 40 -22.34 31.45 7.63
N LYS A 41 -23.13 31.83 6.63
CA LYS A 41 -23.98 30.91 5.88
C LYS A 41 -23.10 30.19 4.86
N LEU A 42 -23.02 28.86 4.98
CA LEU A 42 -22.21 28.03 4.10
C LEU A 42 -22.84 27.88 2.70
N ASP A 43 -22.66 28.87 1.84
CA ASP A 43 -23.11 28.84 0.43
C ASP A 43 -21.97 29.10 -0.58
N GLY A 44 -20.79 29.45 -0.09
CA GLY A 44 -19.57 29.65 -0.85
C GLY A 44 -19.37 31.09 -1.32
N PHE A 45 -20.30 32.02 -1.02
CA PHE A 45 -20.11 33.45 -1.19
C PHE A 45 -19.51 34.07 0.09
N LEU A 46 -18.72 35.13 -0.06
CA LEU A 46 -18.00 35.77 1.05
C LEU A 46 -18.56 37.17 1.36
N ASP A 47 -19.87 37.33 1.25
CA ASP A 47 -20.61 38.59 1.44
C ASP A 47 -21.14 38.79 2.87
N ASP A 48 -21.06 37.77 3.72
CA ASP A 48 -21.42 37.88 5.13
C ASP A 48 -20.48 38.85 5.89
N SER A 49 -21.07 39.91 6.48
CA SER A 49 -20.35 40.92 7.28
C SER A 49 -19.56 40.35 8.47
N ILE A 50 -19.85 39.12 8.92
CA ILE A 50 -19.10 38.49 10.02
C ILE A 50 -17.62 38.30 9.66
N TRP A 51 -17.32 38.12 8.36
CA TRP A 51 -15.96 37.98 7.86
C TRP A 51 -15.11 39.25 8.11
N ASP A 52 -15.71 40.42 8.29
CA ASP A 52 -14.98 41.68 8.54
C ASP A 52 -14.40 41.80 9.96
N LYS A 53 -14.69 40.84 10.84
CA LYS A 53 -14.08 40.80 12.18
C LYS A 53 -12.58 40.51 12.18
N VAL A 54 -12.07 39.89 11.11
CA VAL A 54 -10.67 39.49 10.96
C VAL A 54 -10.09 40.01 9.65
N GLU A 55 -8.79 40.27 9.66
CA GLU A 55 -8.05 40.70 8.47
C GLU A 55 -7.86 39.54 7.49
N TRP A 56 -7.64 39.87 6.22
CA TRP A 56 -7.27 38.90 5.21
C TRP A 56 -5.85 38.40 5.43
N GLY A 57 -5.66 37.08 5.47
CA GLY A 57 -4.37 36.45 5.24
C GLY A 57 -4.06 36.51 3.76
N SER A 58 -2.93 37.11 3.38
CA SER A 58 -2.54 37.36 1.99
C SER A 58 -1.02 37.22 1.79
N ASN A 59 -0.49 37.71 0.65
CA ASN A 59 0.92 37.72 0.30
C ASN A 59 1.50 36.30 0.22
N PHE A 60 0.85 35.43 -0.53
CA PHE A 60 1.32 34.07 -0.79
C PHE A 60 2.66 34.12 -1.53
N VAL A 61 3.47 33.08 -1.36
CA VAL A 61 4.77 32.92 -2.00
C VAL A 61 4.75 31.65 -2.82
N GLU A 62 5.31 31.72 -4.02
CA GLU A 62 5.44 30.57 -4.90
C GLU A 62 6.42 29.54 -4.32
N VAL A 63 5.99 28.27 -4.32
CA VAL A 63 6.77 27.12 -3.85
C VAL A 63 7.34 26.34 -5.04
N SER A 64 6.56 26.22 -6.11
CA SER A 64 7.02 25.63 -7.38
C SER A 64 6.13 26.14 -8.52
N PRO A 65 6.68 26.41 -9.72
CA PRO A 65 8.02 26.01 -10.16
C PRO A 65 9.16 26.88 -9.63
N ASP A 66 8.94 28.17 -9.44
CA ASP A 66 9.97 29.14 -9.10
C ASP A 66 9.85 29.49 -7.61
N GLU A 67 10.65 28.83 -6.76
CA GLU A 67 10.57 29.08 -5.32
C GLU A 67 10.94 30.55 -4.98
N ASN A 68 10.16 31.14 -4.08
CA ASN A 68 10.38 32.45 -3.47
C ASN A 68 10.10 33.65 -4.41
N THR A 69 9.21 33.48 -5.38
CA THR A 69 8.63 34.56 -6.21
C THR A 69 7.17 34.84 -5.83
N SER A 70 6.61 35.92 -6.36
CA SER A 70 5.18 36.20 -6.24
C SER A 70 4.39 35.19 -7.10
N PRO A 71 3.27 34.63 -6.59
CA PRO A 71 2.43 33.73 -7.36
C PRO A 71 1.80 34.43 -8.56
N THR A 72 1.45 33.66 -9.59
CA THR A 72 0.79 34.18 -10.80
C THR A 72 -0.57 34.80 -10.48
N GLU A 73 -1.32 34.19 -9.55
CA GLU A 73 -2.64 34.65 -9.14
C GLU A 73 -2.72 34.74 -7.61
N ASP A 74 -3.26 35.85 -7.11
CA ASP A 74 -3.36 36.11 -5.68
C ASP A 74 -4.36 35.17 -4.99
N THR A 75 -4.04 34.82 -3.74
CA THR A 75 -4.92 34.03 -2.87
C THR A 75 -5.04 34.71 -1.51
N LYS A 76 -6.26 34.71 -0.97
CA LYS A 76 -6.55 35.28 0.35
C LYS A 76 -7.40 34.32 1.16
N PHE A 77 -7.31 34.42 2.48
CA PHE A 77 -8.15 33.64 3.38
C PHE A 77 -8.54 34.41 4.64
N LYS A 78 -9.61 33.98 5.29
CA LYS A 78 -10.02 34.42 6.63
C LYS A 78 -10.37 33.21 7.48
N ILE A 79 -10.07 33.27 8.78
CA ILE A 79 -10.41 32.21 9.73
C ILE A 79 -11.16 32.82 10.91
N LEU A 80 -12.30 32.22 11.25
CA LEU A 80 -13.11 32.50 12.44
C LEU A 80 -13.36 31.19 13.18
N PHE A 81 -13.72 31.27 14.45
CA PHE A 81 -14.12 30.08 15.19
C PHE A 81 -15.25 30.38 16.18
N ASP A 82 -16.00 29.35 16.53
CA ASP A 82 -16.88 29.36 17.69
C ASP A 82 -16.55 28.18 18.62
N GLN A 83 -17.46 27.83 19.54
CA GLN A 83 -17.24 26.74 20.49
C GLN A 83 -17.32 25.33 19.86
N LYS A 84 -17.80 25.20 18.62
CA LYS A 84 -18.04 23.93 17.93
C LYS A 84 -17.31 23.83 16.59
N TYR A 85 -17.07 24.93 15.90
CA TYR A 85 -16.59 24.94 14.52
C TYR A 85 -15.46 25.95 14.28
N LEU A 86 -14.54 25.57 13.42
CA LEU A 86 -13.64 26.45 12.70
C LEU A 86 -14.27 26.78 11.34
N TYR A 87 -14.32 28.06 11.01
CA TYR A 87 -14.84 28.58 9.75
C TYR A 87 -13.69 29.16 8.94
N VAL A 88 -13.55 28.72 7.69
CA VAL A 88 -12.49 29.18 6.79
C VAL A 88 -13.12 29.74 5.52
N ALA A 89 -12.84 31.00 5.22
CA ALA A 89 -13.16 31.62 3.94
C ALA A 89 -11.91 31.64 3.07
N LEU A 90 -12.07 31.23 1.82
CA LEU A 90 -11.00 31.14 0.84
C LEU A 90 -11.40 31.95 -0.39
N LEU A 91 -10.51 32.82 -0.84
CA LEU A 91 -10.67 33.63 -2.04
C LEU A 91 -9.47 33.41 -2.95
N ALA A 92 -9.68 32.64 -4.02
CA ALA A 92 -8.71 32.44 -5.08
C ALA A 92 -9.02 33.41 -6.21
N LEU A 93 -8.21 34.46 -6.34
CA LEU A 93 -8.34 35.38 -7.46
C LEU A 93 -7.86 34.69 -8.73
N ASP A 94 -8.48 35.05 -9.86
CA ASP A 94 -8.05 34.59 -11.17
C ASP A 94 -8.38 35.69 -12.18
N SER A 95 -7.36 36.16 -12.89
CA SER A 95 -7.50 37.16 -13.96
C SER A 95 -8.39 36.68 -15.12
N SER A 96 -8.56 35.36 -15.27
CA SER A 96 -9.33 34.69 -16.32
C SER A 96 -10.29 33.63 -15.73
N PRO A 97 -11.36 34.02 -15.00
CA PRO A 97 -12.23 33.07 -14.27
C PRO A 97 -12.88 31.99 -15.14
N ASN A 98 -13.16 32.29 -16.41
CA ASN A 98 -13.72 31.32 -17.36
C ASN A 98 -12.76 30.14 -17.69
N SER A 99 -11.48 30.26 -17.32
CA SER A 99 -10.46 29.22 -17.51
C SER A 99 -10.29 28.29 -16.30
N ILE A 100 -10.96 28.58 -15.18
CA ILE A 100 -10.86 27.80 -13.95
C ILE A 100 -11.36 26.38 -14.21
N THR A 101 -10.52 25.40 -13.89
CA THR A 101 -10.84 23.99 -14.14
C THR A 101 -11.68 23.43 -12.99
N GLN A 102 -12.94 23.08 -13.29
CA GLN A 102 -13.91 22.58 -12.32
C GLN A 102 -14.25 21.09 -12.55
N ARG A 103 -13.27 20.18 -12.53
CA ARG A 103 -13.60 18.76 -12.71
C ARG A 103 -14.24 18.22 -11.44
N LEU A 104 -15.39 17.57 -11.61
CA LEU A 104 -16.13 16.92 -10.55
C LEU A 104 -15.58 15.51 -10.37
N SER A 105 -15.42 15.14 -9.11
CA SER A 105 -15.04 13.79 -8.71
C SER A 105 -15.70 13.51 -7.36
N ARG A 106 -15.56 12.26 -6.89
CA ARG A 106 -15.89 11.93 -5.50
C ARG A 106 -14.99 12.75 -4.56
N ARG A 107 -15.40 12.85 -3.31
CA ARG A 107 -14.49 13.17 -2.19
C ARG A 107 -13.11 12.52 -2.38
N ASP A 108 -12.07 13.31 -2.09
CA ASP A 108 -10.65 12.99 -2.22
C ASP A 108 -10.13 12.93 -3.68
N GLY A 109 -10.96 13.35 -4.64
CA GLY A 109 -10.55 13.59 -6.01
C GLY A 109 -10.11 15.04 -6.24
N PHE A 110 -8.83 15.24 -6.55
CA PHE A 110 -8.22 16.58 -6.58
C PHE A 110 -7.94 17.11 -7.99
N GLU A 111 -8.76 16.77 -8.98
CA GLU A 111 -8.60 17.23 -10.35
C GLU A 111 -9.17 18.65 -10.53
N GLY A 112 -8.32 19.68 -10.61
CA GLY A 112 -8.73 21.07 -10.82
C GLY A 112 -8.00 22.06 -9.91
N ASP A 113 -8.36 23.34 -10.01
CA ASP A 113 -7.83 24.38 -9.10
C ASP A 113 -8.34 24.10 -7.68
N ARG A 114 -7.44 24.15 -6.70
CA ARG A 114 -7.72 23.72 -5.33
C ARG A 114 -6.90 24.47 -4.30
N ILE A 115 -7.46 24.58 -3.11
CA ILE A 115 -6.79 25.11 -1.93
C ILE A 115 -6.81 24.06 -0.82
N ASN A 116 -5.65 23.84 -0.23
CA ASN A 116 -5.43 22.97 0.92
C ASN A 116 -5.18 23.85 2.15
N VAL A 117 -5.84 23.55 3.25
CA VAL A 117 -5.70 24.20 4.55
C VAL A 117 -5.06 23.21 5.50
N LEU A 118 -3.79 23.44 5.81
CA LEU A 118 -3.01 22.64 6.75
C LEU A 118 -3.18 23.20 8.16
N ILE A 119 -3.54 22.32 9.10
CA ILE A 119 -3.70 22.63 10.52
C ILE A 119 -2.86 21.66 11.34
N ASP A 120 -1.78 22.16 11.95
CA ASP A 120 -1.02 21.46 12.98
C ASP A 120 -1.51 21.91 14.37
N SER A 121 -2.56 21.26 14.84
CA SER A 121 -3.24 21.63 16.09
C SER A 121 -2.45 21.31 17.37
N TYR A 122 -1.41 20.47 17.29
CA TYR A 122 -0.50 20.19 18.40
C TYR A 122 0.72 21.12 18.42
N HIS A 123 0.83 21.98 17.40
CA HIS A 123 2.04 22.70 17.04
C HIS A 123 3.27 21.78 16.99
N ASP A 124 2.98 20.56 16.54
CA ASP A 124 3.73 19.43 16.08
C ASP A 124 5.09 19.66 15.43
N LEU A 125 5.03 20.49 14.40
CA LEU A 125 6.00 20.57 13.31
C LEU A 125 6.21 19.21 12.60
N ARG A 126 5.35 18.21 12.81
CA ARG A 126 5.50 16.84 12.26
C ARG A 126 4.21 16.25 11.70
N THR A 127 3.08 16.56 12.32
CA THR A 127 1.75 16.04 12.01
C THR A 127 0.82 17.20 11.74
N ALA A 128 -0.10 17.00 10.80
CA ALA A 128 -1.10 18.00 10.50
C ALA A 128 -2.35 17.36 9.90
N PHE A 129 -3.48 18.03 10.07
CA PHE A 129 -4.70 17.77 9.33
C PHE A 129 -4.70 18.63 8.08
N LEU A 130 -4.96 18.02 6.93
CA LEU A 130 -5.10 18.74 5.66
C LEU A 130 -6.56 18.69 5.22
N PHE A 131 -7.16 19.85 4.99
CA PHE A 131 -8.50 19.96 4.41
C PHE A 131 -8.41 20.62 3.05
N THR A 132 -8.99 19.99 2.03
CA THR A 132 -8.87 20.42 0.64
C THR A 132 -10.25 20.71 0.07
N VAL A 133 -10.36 21.84 -0.62
CA VAL A 133 -11.53 22.17 -1.45
C VAL A 133 -11.09 22.54 -2.86
N THR A 134 -11.79 22.01 -3.85
CA THR A 134 -11.59 22.38 -5.26
C THR A 134 -12.57 23.47 -5.70
N ALA A 135 -12.26 24.15 -6.80
CA ALA A 135 -13.19 25.10 -7.44
C ALA A 135 -14.50 24.46 -7.93
N ALA A 136 -14.58 23.12 -7.96
CA ALA A 136 -15.81 22.37 -8.24
C ALA A 136 -16.61 22.01 -6.97
N GLY A 137 -16.12 22.41 -5.79
CA GLY A 137 -16.73 22.06 -4.49
C GLY A 137 -16.46 20.62 -4.04
N VAL A 138 -15.50 19.92 -4.67
CA VAL A 138 -15.05 18.61 -4.19
C VAL A 138 -14.25 18.84 -2.92
N ARG A 139 -14.56 18.04 -1.89
CA ARG A 139 -13.90 18.03 -0.58
C ARG A 139 -12.86 16.91 -0.55
N GLY A 140 -11.80 17.09 0.23
CA GLY A 140 -10.99 15.96 0.66
C GLY A 140 -10.14 16.26 1.87
N ASP A 141 -9.56 15.22 2.44
CA ASP A 141 -8.94 15.28 3.76
C ASP A 141 -7.85 14.23 3.92
N GLU A 142 -6.79 14.61 4.63
CA GLU A 142 -5.64 13.74 4.86
C GLU A 142 -5.05 14.02 6.25
N ILE A 143 -4.51 13.00 6.91
CA ILE A 143 -3.59 13.18 8.04
C ILE A 143 -2.16 13.09 7.51
N ILE A 144 -1.38 14.13 7.75
CA ILE A 144 0.04 14.16 7.42
C ILE A 144 0.83 13.73 8.65
N THR A 145 1.84 12.88 8.46
CA THR A 145 2.82 12.54 9.51
C THR A 145 4.25 12.62 8.98
N ASN A 146 5.23 12.35 9.84
CA ASN A 146 6.65 12.38 9.50
C ASN A 146 7.09 13.68 8.78
N ASN A 147 6.61 14.82 9.26
CA ASN A 147 6.94 16.15 8.71
C ASN A 147 6.57 16.32 7.22
N GLY A 148 5.61 15.55 6.71
CA GLY A 148 5.18 15.65 5.33
C GLY A 148 5.60 14.53 4.41
N ASP A 149 6.32 13.53 4.94
CA ASP A 149 6.76 12.35 4.17
C ASP A 149 5.67 11.28 4.03
N ASP A 150 4.64 11.32 4.87
CA ASP A 150 3.56 10.33 4.88
C ASP A 150 2.18 11.01 4.94
N PHE A 151 1.30 10.59 4.04
CA PHE A 151 -0.06 11.09 3.87
C PHE A 151 -1.02 9.92 4.06
N ASP A 152 -1.93 10.05 5.02
CA ASP A 152 -3.01 9.11 5.27
C ASP A 152 -4.32 9.69 4.75
N ASP A 153 -4.66 9.27 3.54
CA ASP A 153 -5.90 9.57 2.80
C ASP A 153 -7.11 8.75 3.28
N SER A 154 -6.92 7.91 4.30
CA SER A 154 -8.02 7.10 4.85
C SER A 154 -8.80 7.80 5.97
N TRP A 155 -8.24 8.87 6.54
CA TRP A 155 -8.92 9.67 7.56
C TRP A 155 -10.04 10.48 6.91
N ASN A 156 -11.29 10.15 7.27
CA ASN A 156 -12.49 10.67 6.61
C ASN A 156 -13.41 11.39 7.62
N PRO A 157 -13.04 12.59 8.12
CA PRO A 157 -13.80 13.36 9.11
C PRO A 157 -15.12 13.90 8.56
N ILE A 158 -16.07 14.23 9.43
CA ILE A 158 -17.33 14.84 8.98
C ILE A 158 -17.20 16.36 9.00
N TRP A 159 -17.15 17.00 7.83
CA TRP A 159 -17.08 18.46 7.69
C TRP A 159 -17.79 18.92 6.42
N SER A 160 -18.06 20.23 6.30
CA SER A 160 -18.82 20.78 5.17
C SER A 160 -18.05 21.89 4.47
N ALA A 161 -18.20 21.99 3.15
CA ALA A 161 -17.73 23.12 2.37
C ALA A 161 -18.62 23.37 1.16
N LYS A 162 -18.57 24.62 0.68
CA LYS A 162 -19.19 25.07 -0.57
C LYS A 162 -18.22 25.98 -1.31
N ALA A 163 -18.17 25.82 -2.62
CA ALA A 163 -17.35 26.64 -3.51
C ALA A 163 -18.23 27.25 -4.61
N GLN A 164 -17.92 28.48 -5.01
CA GLN A 164 -18.62 29.22 -6.06
C GLN A 164 -17.61 29.90 -6.98
N ILE A 165 -17.88 29.86 -8.29
CA ILE A 165 -17.18 30.73 -9.24
C ILE A 165 -17.77 32.13 -9.11
N ILE A 166 -16.89 33.12 -9.02
CA ILE A 166 -17.25 34.53 -8.89
C ILE A 166 -16.59 35.33 -10.01
N LYS A 167 -16.96 36.61 -10.14
CA LYS A 167 -16.48 37.47 -11.24
C LYS A 167 -14.96 37.60 -11.33
N ASN A 168 -14.25 37.44 -10.21
CA ASN A 168 -12.81 37.72 -10.11
C ASN A 168 -12.00 36.46 -9.76
N GLY A 169 -12.59 35.26 -9.89
CA GLY A 169 -11.96 34.00 -9.52
C GLY A 169 -12.97 32.99 -8.96
N TRP A 170 -12.64 32.37 -7.82
CA TRP A 170 -13.57 31.53 -7.08
C TRP A 170 -13.41 31.72 -5.58
N SER A 171 -14.49 31.48 -4.85
CA SER A 171 -14.52 31.51 -3.40
C SER A 171 -14.99 30.18 -2.85
N ALA A 172 -14.57 29.87 -1.63
CA ALA A 172 -15.11 28.75 -0.88
C ALA A 172 -15.19 29.08 0.60
N GLU A 173 -16.15 28.43 1.25
CA GLU A 173 -16.32 28.43 2.68
C GLU A 173 -16.20 27.00 3.20
N MET A 174 -15.49 26.83 4.31
CA MET A 174 -15.37 25.57 5.04
C MET A 174 -15.94 25.73 6.45
N LYS A 175 -16.64 24.70 6.90
CA LYS A 175 -17.11 24.54 8.28
C LYS A 175 -16.56 23.22 8.81
N ILE A 176 -15.50 23.31 9.61
CA ILE A 176 -14.76 22.18 10.16
C ILE A 176 -15.15 22.04 11.65
N PRO A 177 -15.80 20.94 12.07
CA PRO A 177 -16.09 20.74 13.48
C PRO A 177 -14.81 20.57 14.29
N LEU A 178 -14.71 21.26 15.41
CA LEU A 178 -13.60 21.12 16.35
C LEU A 178 -13.50 19.70 16.91
N SER A 179 -14.59 18.91 16.89
CA SER A 179 -14.54 17.48 17.25
C SER A 179 -13.73 16.61 16.29
N GLN A 180 -13.47 17.09 15.07
CA GLN A 180 -12.63 16.39 14.08
C GLN A 180 -11.15 16.78 14.22
N LEU A 181 -10.85 17.91 14.87
CA LEU A 181 -9.50 18.36 15.15
C LEU A 181 -9.10 17.92 16.55
N ARG A 182 -7.92 17.35 16.68
CA ARG A 182 -7.40 16.94 17.99
C ARG A 182 -6.57 18.06 18.60
N PHE A 183 -6.87 18.51 19.82
CA PHE A 183 -6.17 19.63 20.47
C PHE A 183 -6.25 19.58 22.00
N GLY A 184 -5.22 20.14 22.65
CA GLY A 184 -5.08 20.14 24.11
C GLY A 184 -6.02 21.10 24.85
N ASN A 185 -5.93 21.18 26.17
CA ASN A 185 -6.84 21.95 27.03
C ASN A 185 -6.31 23.33 27.48
N ASP A 186 -5.33 23.90 26.77
CA ASP A 186 -4.80 25.23 27.06
C ASP A 186 -5.85 26.33 26.87
N ASN A 187 -5.72 27.39 27.68
CA ASN A 187 -6.59 28.57 27.58
C ASN A 187 -6.41 29.31 26.23
N GLU A 188 -5.20 29.33 25.68
CA GLU A 188 -4.91 29.86 24.35
C GLU A 188 -4.11 28.82 23.58
N GLN A 189 -4.64 28.38 22.44
CA GLN A 189 -3.99 27.41 21.57
C GLN A 189 -3.10 28.13 20.56
N LEU A 190 -1.93 27.55 20.32
CA LEU A 190 -1.08 27.88 19.19
C LEU A 190 -1.14 26.71 18.21
N TRP A 191 -1.61 26.94 17.01
CA TRP A 191 -1.64 25.92 15.94
C TRP A 191 -0.70 26.32 14.81
N GLY A 192 -0.09 25.35 14.14
CA GLY A 192 0.55 25.59 12.86
C GLY A 192 -0.50 25.75 11.76
N LEU A 193 -0.30 26.70 10.85
CA LEU A 193 -1.20 26.98 9.73
C LEU A 193 -0.42 27.16 8.44
N ASN A 194 -0.86 26.49 7.38
CA ASN A 194 -0.51 26.91 6.03
C ASN A 194 -1.72 26.80 5.11
N VAL A 195 -1.88 27.76 4.21
CA VAL A 195 -2.91 27.72 3.17
C VAL A 195 -2.15 27.63 1.86
N ILE A 196 -2.45 26.60 1.07
CA ILE A 196 -1.65 26.24 -0.11
C ILE A 196 -2.60 26.11 -1.30
N ARG A 197 -2.41 26.95 -2.32
CA ARG A 197 -3.15 26.86 -3.57
C ARG A 197 -2.33 26.10 -4.61
N ASN A 198 -2.98 25.16 -5.28
CA ASN A 198 -2.46 24.57 -6.51
C ASN A 198 -3.24 25.15 -7.69
N LEU A 199 -2.68 26.19 -8.31
CA LEU A 199 -3.22 26.82 -9.51
C LEU A 199 -3.09 25.85 -10.68
N PHE A 200 -4.15 25.10 -10.93
CA PHE A 200 -4.13 23.96 -11.84
C PHE A 200 -3.66 24.35 -13.24
N LYS A 201 -4.18 25.44 -13.82
CA LYS A 201 -3.87 25.87 -15.21
C LYS A 201 -2.39 26.18 -15.48
N GLU A 202 -1.62 26.58 -14.46
CA GLU A 202 -0.16 26.81 -14.53
C GLU A 202 0.68 25.71 -13.85
N ASN A 203 0.01 24.79 -13.15
CA ASN A 203 0.62 23.77 -12.30
C ASN A 203 1.48 24.40 -11.19
N GLU A 204 1.15 25.64 -10.81
CA GLU A 204 1.87 26.41 -9.81
C GLU A 204 1.34 26.07 -8.41
N LEU A 205 2.26 25.89 -7.47
CA LEU A 205 1.96 25.72 -6.06
C LEU A 205 2.42 26.99 -5.34
N SER A 206 1.51 27.63 -4.61
CA SER A 206 1.81 28.77 -3.77
C SER A 206 1.31 28.54 -2.35
N ALA A 207 2.03 29.05 -1.36
CA ALA A 207 1.75 28.85 0.04
C ALA A 207 1.71 30.18 0.80
N TRP A 208 0.88 30.28 1.82
CA TRP A 208 0.82 31.46 2.68
C TRP A 208 2.14 31.66 3.42
N ASN A 209 2.61 30.63 4.14
CA ASN A 209 3.96 30.63 4.70
C ASN A 209 4.91 29.86 3.77
N ARG A 210 6.11 30.40 3.56
CA ARG A 210 7.09 29.85 2.61
C ARG A 210 7.50 28.43 3.02
N ILE A 211 7.63 27.55 2.03
CA ILE A 211 8.15 26.19 2.20
C ILE A 211 9.44 26.09 1.36
N PRO A 212 10.62 26.21 1.98
CA PRO A 212 11.88 26.14 1.24
C PRO A 212 12.11 24.77 0.61
N VAL A 213 12.62 24.70 -0.62
CA VAL A 213 12.87 23.42 -1.32
C VAL A 213 13.90 22.54 -0.61
N GLY A 214 14.80 23.16 0.16
CA GLY A 214 15.79 22.46 1.00
C GLY A 214 15.30 22.04 2.39
N SER A 215 14.01 22.15 2.69
CA SER A 215 13.48 21.73 3.99
C SER A 215 13.44 20.20 4.08
N ALA A 216 13.73 19.65 5.27
CA ALA A 216 13.60 18.22 5.55
C ALA A 216 12.14 17.73 5.62
N GLY A 217 11.18 18.61 5.35
CA GLY A 217 9.74 18.37 5.39
C GLY A 217 9.00 19.70 5.49
N TRP A 218 7.71 19.70 5.18
CA TRP A 218 6.95 20.93 4.93
C TRP A 218 5.95 21.28 6.03
N VAL A 219 5.59 20.34 6.91
CA VAL A 219 4.74 20.62 8.10
C VAL A 219 5.45 21.57 9.06
N SER A 220 6.75 21.32 9.30
CA SER A 220 7.62 22.17 10.11
C SER A 220 7.81 23.59 9.58
N GLN A 221 7.39 23.86 8.34
CA GLN A 221 7.46 25.18 7.70
C GLN A 221 6.10 25.90 7.71
N ALA A 222 5.11 25.40 8.45
CA ALA A 222 3.84 26.10 8.64
C ALA A 222 4.03 27.42 9.40
N GLY A 223 3.19 28.41 9.10
CA GLY A 223 3.07 29.62 9.91
C GLY A 223 2.30 29.35 11.21
N GLU A 224 1.92 30.40 11.93
CA GLU A 224 1.23 30.31 13.21
C GLU A 224 -0.20 30.85 13.15
N LEU A 225 -1.16 30.08 13.67
CA LEU A 225 -2.53 30.52 13.95
C LEU A 225 -2.68 30.78 15.46
N ARG A 226 -3.04 32.03 15.78
CA ARG A 226 -3.15 32.57 17.15
C ARG A 226 -4.54 33.14 17.40
N GLY A 227 -4.89 33.37 18.68
CA GLY A 227 -6.19 33.91 19.09
C GLY A 227 -7.26 32.85 19.34
N LEU A 228 -6.92 31.56 19.24
CA LEU A 228 -7.77 30.42 19.58
C LEU A 228 -7.90 30.28 21.10
N ARG A 229 -8.79 31.08 21.69
CA ARG A 229 -8.99 31.13 23.15
C ARG A 229 -10.20 30.35 23.59
N ALA A 230 -10.09 29.74 24.77
CA ALA A 230 -11.18 29.03 25.44
C ALA A 230 -11.88 27.99 24.53
N LEU A 231 -11.10 27.24 23.73
CA LEU A 231 -11.62 26.09 23.00
C LEU A 231 -12.01 25.01 24.00
N LYS A 232 -13.21 24.46 23.85
CA LYS A 232 -13.69 23.35 24.70
C LYS A 232 -13.59 22.05 23.94
N ALA A 233 -13.14 21.01 24.65
CA ALA A 233 -13.20 19.65 24.16
C ALA A 233 -14.63 19.26 23.79
N GLN A 234 -14.81 18.71 22.59
CA GLN A 234 -16.10 18.24 22.11
C GLN A 234 -16.17 16.73 22.35
N LYS A 235 -17.28 16.26 22.92
CA LYS A 235 -17.53 14.82 22.99
C LYS A 235 -17.90 14.33 21.60
N GLN A 236 -17.10 13.44 21.03
CA GLN A 236 -17.42 12.78 19.77
C GLN A 236 -18.05 11.43 20.07
N LEU A 237 -19.29 11.23 19.63
CA LEU A 237 -19.91 9.92 19.57
C LEU A 237 -20.52 9.76 18.18
N GLU A 238 -19.98 8.83 17.42
CA GLU A 238 -20.51 8.46 16.11
C GLU A 238 -20.90 6.99 16.17
N ILE A 239 -22.13 6.68 15.75
CA ILE A 239 -22.63 5.30 15.66
C ILE A 239 -23.12 5.09 14.24
N GLN A 240 -22.63 4.02 13.61
CA GLN A 240 -22.91 3.71 12.21
C GLN A 240 -23.33 2.25 12.07
N PRO A 241 -24.62 1.92 12.27
CA PRO A 241 -25.14 0.64 11.83
C PRO A 241 -25.09 0.54 10.31
N PHE A 242 -24.93 -0.69 9.83
CA PHE A 242 -25.11 -1.02 8.43
C PHE A 242 -26.02 -2.23 8.25
N LEU A 243 -26.66 -2.28 7.10
CA LEU A 243 -27.39 -3.44 6.60
C LEU A 243 -26.96 -3.70 5.16
N ALA A 244 -26.63 -4.94 4.85
CA ALA A 244 -26.20 -5.39 3.54
C ALA A 244 -27.03 -6.62 3.13
N ALA A 245 -27.65 -6.54 1.95
CA ALA A 245 -28.35 -7.65 1.33
C ALA A 245 -27.64 -8.00 0.02
N GLN A 246 -27.23 -9.26 -0.11
CA GLN A 246 -26.47 -9.75 -1.24
C GLN A 246 -27.20 -10.93 -1.89
N LYS A 247 -27.25 -10.93 -3.22
CA LYS A 247 -27.69 -12.07 -4.02
C LYS A 247 -26.60 -12.43 -5.01
N GLU A 248 -26.10 -13.65 -4.90
CA GLU A 248 -25.14 -14.25 -5.81
C GLU A 248 -25.87 -15.20 -6.75
N THR A 249 -25.53 -15.16 -8.04
CA THR A 249 -25.98 -16.15 -9.04
C THR A 249 -24.77 -16.71 -9.77
N TYR A 250 -24.79 -18.01 -10.04
CA TYR A 250 -23.68 -18.73 -10.66
C TYR A 250 -24.20 -19.97 -11.39
N LYS A 251 -23.32 -20.66 -12.14
CA LYS A 251 -23.66 -21.91 -12.81
C LYS A 251 -23.91 -23.01 -11.77
N ALA A 252 -25.09 -23.62 -11.82
CA ALA A 252 -25.42 -24.76 -10.97
C ALA A 252 -24.57 -25.98 -11.33
N GLU A 253 -24.18 -26.76 -10.33
CA GLU A 253 -23.44 -28.01 -10.48
C GLU A 253 -24.34 -29.20 -10.13
N VAL A 254 -24.53 -30.08 -11.10
CA VAL A 254 -25.39 -31.27 -10.92
C VAL A 254 -24.81 -32.15 -9.81
N GLY A 255 -25.65 -32.49 -8.84
CA GLY A 255 -25.26 -33.30 -7.68
C GLY A 255 -24.71 -32.49 -6.51
N ASN A 256 -24.26 -31.24 -6.72
CA ASN A 256 -23.69 -30.40 -5.66
C ASN A 256 -24.78 -29.59 -4.93
N PRO A 257 -25.14 -29.93 -3.68
CA PRO A 257 -26.20 -29.23 -2.95
C PRO A 257 -25.82 -27.78 -2.58
N TYR A 258 -24.52 -27.46 -2.55
CA TYR A 258 -24.00 -26.14 -2.20
C TYR A 258 -23.83 -25.22 -3.41
N ARG A 259 -24.07 -25.74 -4.62
CA ARG A 259 -23.97 -24.97 -5.87
C ARG A 259 -25.21 -25.18 -6.74
N ASP A 260 -26.37 -24.80 -6.21
CA ASP A 260 -27.69 -24.93 -6.86
C ASP A 260 -28.02 -23.83 -7.87
N GLY A 261 -27.17 -22.81 -7.98
CA GLY A 261 -27.25 -21.72 -8.94
C GLY A 261 -27.50 -20.33 -8.34
N SER A 262 -27.85 -20.23 -7.05
CA SER A 262 -27.93 -18.93 -6.39
C SER A 262 -27.80 -18.98 -4.87
N THR A 263 -27.24 -17.93 -4.27
CA THR A 263 -27.14 -17.81 -2.82
C THR A 263 -27.55 -16.41 -2.39
N SER A 264 -28.32 -16.29 -1.31
CA SER A 264 -28.70 -14.99 -0.74
C SER A 264 -28.11 -14.87 0.66
N LYS A 265 -27.52 -13.71 0.97
CA LYS A 265 -26.92 -13.41 2.27
C LYS A 265 -27.47 -12.08 2.78
N LEU A 266 -27.81 -12.06 4.07
CA LEU A 266 -28.15 -10.84 4.79
C LEU A 266 -27.09 -10.64 5.87
N ASN A 267 -26.48 -9.47 5.89
CA ASN A 267 -25.46 -9.12 6.86
C ASN A 267 -25.80 -7.79 7.53
N ALA A 268 -25.55 -7.68 8.83
CA ALA A 268 -25.74 -6.46 9.60
C ALA A 268 -24.64 -6.35 10.65
N GLY A 269 -24.23 -5.13 10.93
CA GLY A 269 -23.21 -4.85 11.92
C GLY A 269 -23.25 -3.41 12.37
N LEU A 270 -22.34 -3.08 13.29
CA LEU A 270 -22.34 -1.81 13.97
C LEU A 270 -20.91 -1.34 14.17
N ASP A 271 -20.62 -0.14 13.66
CA ASP A 271 -19.40 0.58 13.98
C ASP A 271 -19.73 1.73 14.94
N ALA A 272 -18.82 2.00 15.87
CA ALA A 272 -18.93 3.13 16.78
C ALA A 272 -17.57 3.79 16.98
N LYS A 273 -17.57 5.11 17.12
CA LYS A 273 -16.39 5.91 17.39
C LYS A 273 -16.66 6.86 18.54
N ILE A 274 -15.81 6.78 19.55
CA ILE A 274 -15.97 7.50 20.82
C ILE A 274 -14.70 8.30 21.08
N GLY A 275 -14.82 9.63 21.10
CA GLY A 275 -13.74 10.51 21.58
C GLY A 275 -13.64 10.44 23.09
N ILE A 276 -12.65 9.70 23.60
CA ILE A 276 -12.39 9.59 25.05
C ILE A 276 -11.82 10.92 25.57
N THR A 277 -10.92 11.50 24.80
CA THR A 277 -10.47 12.90 24.92
C THR A 277 -10.41 13.49 23.50
N ASN A 278 -10.12 14.77 23.35
CA ASN A 278 -9.86 15.34 22.02
C ASN A 278 -8.70 14.64 21.28
N ASP A 279 -7.77 14.04 22.01
CA ASP A 279 -6.51 13.50 21.48
C ASP A 279 -6.52 11.97 21.34
N LEU A 280 -7.56 11.30 21.87
CA LEU A 280 -7.66 9.83 22.00
C LEU A 280 -9.06 9.33 21.63
N THR A 281 -9.13 8.43 20.67
CA THR A 281 -10.36 7.84 20.15
C THR A 281 -10.43 6.35 20.45
N LEU A 282 -11.64 5.86 20.71
CA LEU A 282 -11.98 4.44 20.79
C LEU A 282 -12.92 4.10 19.63
N ASP A 283 -12.41 3.35 18.67
CA ASP A 283 -13.18 2.77 17.58
C ASP A 283 -13.61 1.34 17.97
N LEU A 284 -14.87 1.01 17.76
CA LEU A 284 -15.46 -0.29 18.05
C LEU A 284 -16.18 -0.79 16.80
N THR A 285 -16.10 -2.09 16.55
CA THR A 285 -16.86 -2.73 15.49
C THR A 285 -17.37 -4.08 15.94
N VAL A 286 -18.60 -4.41 15.53
CA VAL A 286 -19.24 -5.71 15.74
C VAL A 286 -19.74 -6.20 14.40
N ASN A 287 -19.32 -7.42 14.03
CA ASN A 287 -19.57 -8.02 12.72
C ASN A 287 -19.36 -7.02 11.55
N PRO A 288 -18.17 -6.42 11.43
CA PRO A 288 -17.89 -5.48 10.35
C PRO A 288 -18.13 -6.09 8.97
N ASP A 289 -18.85 -5.37 8.10
CA ASP A 289 -18.94 -5.74 6.69
C ASP A 289 -17.73 -5.24 5.93
N PHE A 290 -16.86 -6.20 5.64
CA PHE A 290 -15.63 -6.03 4.89
C PHE A 290 -15.73 -6.48 3.44
N GLY A 291 -16.96 -6.66 2.92
CA GLY A 291 -17.19 -6.81 1.50
C GLY A 291 -16.50 -5.68 0.75
N GLN A 292 -15.45 -6.02 0.01
CA GLN A 292 -14.67 -5.04 -0.74
C GLN A 292 -15.54 -4.53 -1.90
N VAL A 293 -15.71 -3.21 -2.02
CA VAL A 293 -16.38 -2.61 -3.18
C VAL A 293 -15.48 -2.68 -4.44
N GLU A 294 -14.16 -2.74 -4.25
CA GLU A 294 -13.18 -3.02 -5.31
C GLU A 294 -12.57 -4.41 -5.10
N ALA A 295 -12.63 -5.27 -6.12
CA ALA A 295 -11.98 -6.58 -6.08
C ALA A 295 -10.44 -6.42 -6.12
N ASP A 296 -9.72 -7.27 -5.38
CA ASP A 296 -8.26 -7.32 -5.48
C ASP A 296 -7.83 -7.61 -6.95
N PRO A 297 -6.78 -6.95 -7.46
CA PRO A 297 -6.32 -7.18 -8.83
C PRO A 297 -5.93 -8.65 -9.05
N ALA A 298 -6.39 -9.25 -10.15
CA ALA A 298 -6.02 -10.63 -10.49
C ALA A 298 -4.50 -10.73 -10.67
N ALA A 299 -3.80 -11.66 -10.02
CA ALA A 299 -2.36 -11.82 -10.21
C ALA A 299 -1.93 -13.27 -10.06
N ILE A 300 -0.92 -13.68 -10.83
CA ILE A 300 -0.32 -15.02 -10.78
C ILE A 300 1.11 -14.88 -10.25
N ALA A 301 1.39 -15.52 -9.11
CA ALA A 301 2.72 -15.57 -8.50
C ALA A 301 3.36 -16.95 -8.73
N LEU A 302 4.25 -17.05 -9.71
CA LEU A 302 4.98 -18.30 -10.01
C LEU A 302 6.18 -18.55 -9.08
N ASP A 303 6.59 -17.53 -8.31
CA ASP A 303 7.69 -17.65 -7.33
C ASP A 303 7.24 -18.33 -6.02
N GLY A 304 5.94 -18.57 -5.84
CA GLY A 304 5.37 -19.26 -4.69
C GLY A 304 5.20 -18.39 -3.43
N PHE A 305 5.58 -17.11 -3.48
CA PHE A 305 5.37 -16.21 -2.35
C PHE A 305 3.98 -15.59 -2.37
N GLU A 306 3.47 -15.25 -1.18
CA GLU A 306 2.23 -14.51 -1.02
C GLU A 306 2.30 -13.11 -1.65
N ILE A 307 1.18 -12.69 -2.24
CA ILE A 307 1.00 -11.36 -2.82
C ILE A 307 0.58 -10.39 -1.71
N PHE A 308 1.31 -9.28 -1.59
CA PHE A 308 0.96 -8.21 -0.65
C PHE A 308 -0.14 -7.31 -1.24
N ASN A 309 -1.32 -7.29 -0.62
CA ASN A 309 -2.42 -6.42 -0.99
C ASN A 309 -2.67 -5.35 0.10
N ARG A 310 -2.86 -4.08 -0.28
CA ARG A 310 -3.08 -2.95 0.66
C ARG A 310 -4.45 -2.98 1.33
N GLU A 311 -4.51 -2.89 2.67
CA GLU A 311 -5.78 -2.82 3.41
C GLU A 311 -6.71 -1.71 2.88
N GLN A 312 -8.01 -2.03 2.75
CA GLN A 312 -9.06 -1.14 2.24
C GLN A 312 -10.21 -0.94 3.24
N ARG A 313 -10.22 -1.72 4.34
CA ARG A 313 -11.33 -1.74 5.29
C ARG A 313 -11.25 -0.54 6.24
N PRO A 314 -12.28 0.34 6.31
CA PRO A 314 -12.25 1.60 7.07
C PRO A 314 -11.72 1.49 8.49
N PHE A 315 -12.19 0.48 9.25
CA PHE A 315 -11.75 0.25 10.63
C PHE A 315 -10.22 0.06 10.77
N PHE A 316 -9.55 -0.57 9.80
CA PHE A 316 -8.12 -0.86 9.88
C PHE A 316 -7.24 0.20 9.22
N VAL A 317 -7.75 0.89 8.21
CA VAL A 317 -7.01 1.99 7.56
C VAL A 317 -6.95 3.23 8.43
N GLU A 318 -8.01 3.53 9.17
CA GLU A 318 -8.04 4.74 9.99
C GLU A 318 -6.95 4.72 11.07
N ASN A 319 -6.19 5.81 11.21
CA ASN A 319 -5.09 5.93 12.17
C ASN A 319 -4.00 4.84 11.99
N LYS A 320 -3.90 4.21 10.80
CA LYS A 320 -2.88 3.18 10.51
C LYS A 320 -1.46 3.67 10.79
N ASN A 321 -1.19 4.96 10.64
CA ASN A 321 0.13 5.56 10.85
C ASN A 321 0.66 5.36 12.27
N ILE A 322 -0.22 5.19 13.27
CA ILE A 322 0.20 4.87 14.64
C ILE A 322 0.75 3.44 14.69
N PHE A 323 0.10 2.50 14.02
CA PHE A 323 0.41 1.07 14.06
C PHE A 323 1.45 0.63 13.01
N ASP A 324 1.77 1.47 12.02
CA ASP A 324 2.72 1.15 10.96
C ASP A 324 4.15 1.01 11.53
N TYR A 325 4.69 -0.21 11.48
CA TYR A 325 6.02 -0.52 11.98
C TYR A 325 6.79 -1.36 10.96
N ARG A 326 7.53 -0.68 10.08
CA ARG A 326 8.34 -1.32 9.04
C ARG A 326 9.78 -1.48 9.53
N PHE A 327 10.34 -2.68 9.46
CA PHE A 327 11.65 -2.96 10.03
C PHE A 327 12.72 -3.41 9.02
N ALA A 328 12.34 -3.70 7.77
CA ALA A 328 13.29 -4.12 6.73
C ALA A 328 12.87 -3.62 5.34
N ASP A 329 12.61 -4.51 4.39
CA ASP A 329 12.05 -4.12 3.08
C ASP A 329 10.69 -3.42 3.25
N ASN A 330 10.28 -2.59 2.28
CA ASN A 330 9.05 -1.78 2.36
C ASN A 330 7.75 -2.55 2.63
N ARG A 331 7.78 -3.89 2.60
CA ARG A 331 6.65 -4.77 2.90
C ARG A 331 6.79 -5.53 4.23
N ASN A 332 7.98 -5.60 4.82
CA ASN A 332 8.20 -6.29 6.08
C ASN A 332 7.69 -5.40 7.22
N ASN A 333 6.51 -5.74 7.74
CA ASN A 333 5.75 -4.94 8.69
C ASN A 333 5.26 -5.82 9.85
N LEU A 334 5.19 -5.27 11.05
CA LEU A 334 4.60 -5.95 12.21
C LEU A 334 3.08 -5.85 12.29
N PHE A 335 2.46 -4.97 11.49
CA PHE A 335 1.02 -4.84 11.41
C PHE A 335 0.51 -4.88 9.95
N PHE A 336 -0.20 -5.94 9.62
CA PHE A 336 -0.83 -6.26 8.35
C PHE A 336 -2.24 -6.79 8.64
N SER A 337 -3.17 -5.85 8.84
CA SER A 337 -4.54 -6.10 9.30
C SER A 337 -5.35 -7.06 8.43
N ARG A 338 -5.01 -7.22 7.14
CA ARG A 338 -5.65 -8.14 6.19
C ARG A 338 -5.70 -9.59 6.65
N ARG A 339 -4.88 -9.94 7.63
CA ARG A 339 -4.85 -11.27 8.24
C ARG A 339 -6.01 -11.51 9.21
N ILE A 340 -6.58 -10.45 9.77
CA ILE A 340 -7.78 -10.53 10.61
C ILE A 340 -8.98 -10.70 9.67
N GLY A 341 -9.70 -11.82 9.81
CA GLY A 341 -10.84 -12.16 8.95
C GLY A 341 -10.47 -12.70 7.56
N ARG A 342 -9.24 -13.20 7.39
CA ARG A 342 -8.78 -13.84 6.14
C ARG A 342 -9.57 -15.12 5.83
N ASN A 343 -9.37 -15.67 4.63
CA ASN A 343 -9.85 -17.01 4.27
C ASN A 343 -9.35 -18.04 5.30
N PRO A 344 -10.19 -19.01 5.72
CA PRO A 344 -9.80 -20.07 6.64
C PRO A 344 -8.49 -20.74 6.21
N GLN A 345 -7.64 -21.15 7.15
CA GLN A 345 -6.31 -21.69 6.83
C GLN A 345 -6.25 -23.20 6.66
N ILE A 346 -7.10 -23.95 7.39
CA ILE A 346 -7.08 -25.41 7.39
C ILE A 346 -7.87 -25.91 6.18
N TYR A 347 -7.30 -26.87 5.47
CA TYR A 347 -7.98 -27.60 4.41
C TYR A 347 -8.39 -28.97 4.97
N THR A 348 -9.64 -29.35 4.73
CA THR A 348 -10.19 -30.62 5.21
C THR A 348 -10.31 -31.56 4.02
N ASP A 349 -9.84 -32.80 4.18
CA ASP A 349 -10.04 -33.82 3.17
C ASP A 349 -11.54 -34.04 2.93
N THR A 350 -11.96 -33.89 1.68
CA THR A 350 -13.33 -34.14 1.24
C THR A 350 -13.33 -35.50 0.55
N PRO A 351 -14.10 -36.50 1.06
CA PRO A 351 -14.16 -37.81 0.44
C PRO A 351 -14.55 -37.75 -1.04
N ASP A 352 -14.08 -38.73 -1.83
CA ASP A 352 -14.43 -38.82 -3.25
C ASP A 352 -15.96 -38.91 -3.44
N GLY A 353 -16.51 -37.99 -4.22
CA GLY A 353 -17.96 -37.90 -4.47
C GLY A 353 -18.74 -37.09 -3.42
N ALA A 354 -18.10 -36.61 -2.36
CA ALA A 354 -18.69 -35.68 -1.40
C ALA A 354 -18.51 -34.21 -1.86
N TYR A 355 -19.38 -33.33 -1.36
CA TYR A 355 -19.32 -31.89 -1.60
C TYR A 355 -19.05 -31.15 -0.30
N ALA A 356 -18.27 -30.08 -0.35
CA ALA A 356 -18.00 -29.24 0.81
C ALA A 356 -18.38 -27.79 0.55
N ASP A 357 -19.11 -27.16 1.47
CA ASP A 357 -19.27 -25.71 1.55
C ASP A 357 -18.29 -25.16 2.58
N ARG A 358 -17.34 -24.36 2.11
CA ARG A 358 -16.32 -23.75 2.96
C ARG A 358 -16.48 -22.23 2.93
N PRO A 359 -16.52 -21.57 4.11
CA PRO A 359 -16.50 -20.13 4.19
C PRO A 359 -15.31 -19.53 3.44
N THR A 360 -15.57 -18.47 2.67
CA THR A 360 -14.51 -17.77 1.93
C THR A 360 -13.74 -16.79 2.80
N ASN A 361 -14.31 -16.32 3.91
CA ASN A 361 -13.67 -15.43 4.88
C ASN A 361 -14.04 -15.87 6.31
N THR A 362 -13.15 -15.61 7.26
CA THR A 362 -13.40 -15.83 8.68
C THR A 362 -14.18 -14.66 9.28
N THR A 363 -15.23 -14.93 10.04
CA THR A 363 -16.06 -13.88 10.64
C THR A 363 -15.32 -13.22 11.79
N ILE A 364 -15.34 -11.88 11.81
CA ILE A 364 -14.80 -11.09 12.93
C ILE A 364 -15.97 -10.81 13.88
N LEU A 365 -15.92 -11.42 15.06
CA LEU A 365 -16.95 -11.25 16.09
C LEU A 365 -17.01 -9.80 16.57
N GLY A 366 -15.84 -9.20 16.73
CA GLY A 366 -15.69 -7.78 17.00
C GLY A 366 -14.23 -7.35 17.07
N ALA A 367 -14.04 -6.04 17.06
CA ALA A 367 -12.74 -5.43 17.31
C ALA A 367 -12.88 -4.09 18.04
N ALA A 368 -11.88 -3.77 18.84
CA ALA A 368 -11.75 -2.48 19.53
C ALA A 368 -10.37 -1.91 19.22
N LYS A 369 -10.31 -0.61 18.93
CA LYS A 369 -9.09 0.11 18.64
C LYS A 369 -9.08 1.42 19.41
N PHE A 370 -8.20 1.52 20.39
CA PHE A 370 -7.94 2.74 21.14
C PHE A 370 -6.67 3.39 20.60
N SER A 371 -6.74 4.62 20.10
CA SER A 371 -5.57 5.25 19.53
C SER A 371 -5.60 6.76 19.60
N GLY A 372 -4.43 7.38 19.54
CA GLY A 372 -4.31 8.82 19.39
C GLY A 372 -2.94 9.33 19.78
N LYS A 373 -2.80 10.65 19.74
CA LYS A 373 -1.55 11.34 20.04
C LYS A 373 -1.83 12.47 20.99
N THR A 374 -1.21 12.46 22.15
CA THR A 374 -1.33 13.54 23.14
C THR A 374 -0.45 14.71 22.76
N LYS A 375 -0.85 15.94 23.12
CA LYS A 375 -0.03 17.15 22.99
C LYS A 375 1.40 17.01 23.55
N ASN A 376 1.58 16.26 24.63
CA ASN A 376 2.89 16.03 25.25
C ASN A 376 3.80 15.14 24.39
N GLY A 377 3.37 14.68 23.22
CA GLY A 377 4.17 13.90 22.28
C GLY A 377 4.10 12.39 22.52
N TRP A 378 3.13 11.89 23.29
CA TRP A 378 2.87 10.44 23.34
C TRP A 378 1.91 10.03 22.24
N SER A 379 2.30 9.08 21.40
CA SER A 379 1.38 8.35 20.51
C SER A 379 1.10 6.98 21.13
N ILE A 380 -0.17 6.63 21.25
CA ILE A 380 -0.63 5.37 21.87
C ILE A 380 -1.57 4.69 20.88
N GLY A 381 -1.43 3.38 20.71
CA GLY A 381 -2.33 2.55 19.92
C GLY A 381 -2.52 1.20 20.59
N VAL A 382 -3.76 0.76 20.75
CA VAL A 382 -4.13 -0.57 21.21
C VAL A 382 -5.22 -1.07 20.29
N LEU A 383 -5.05 -2.24 19.68
CA LEU A 383 -6.05 -2.92 18.88
C LEU A 383 -6.25 -4.33 19.41
N GLU A 384 -7.49 -4.72 19.59
CA GLU A 384 -7.91 -6.05 20.03
C GLU A 384 -9.00 -6.55 19.08
N SER A 385 -8.90 -7.79 18.61
CA SER A 385 -9.90 -8.39 17.74
C SER A 385 -10.02 -9.89 17.97
N VAL A 386 -11.24 -10.41 17.82
CA VAL A 386 -11.53 -11.84 17.94
C VAL A 386 -12.29 -12.32 16.69
N THR A 387 -11.82 -13.41 16.12
CA THR A 387 -12.50 -14.12 15.02
C THR A 387 -13.16 -15.40 15.52
N SER A 388 -14.28 -15.78 14.91
CA SER A 388 -15.02 -17.01 15.21
C SER A 388 -14.28 -18.28 14.79
N LYS A 389 -14.77 -19.42 15.31
CA LYS A 389 -14.53 -20.72 14.68
C LYS A 389 -15.31 -20.80 13.37
N GLU A 390 -14.69 -21.29 12.32
CA GLU A 390 -15.34 -21.54 11.03
C GLU A 390 -15.34 -23.03 10.73
N TYR A 391 -16.42 -23.51 10.13
CA TYR A 391 -16.59 -24.92 9.76
C TYR A 391 -16.86 -25.03 8.27
N ALA A 392 -16.28 -26.04 7.63
CA ALA A 392 -16.74 -26.52 6.34
C ALA A 392 -17.82 -27.57 6.57
N GLU A 393 -18.95 -27.40 5.91
CA GLU A 393 -20.03 -28.39 5.89
C GLU A 393 -19.75 -29.38 4.75
N ILE A 394 -19.56 -30.65 5.08
CA ILE A 394 -19.25 -31.72 4.12
C ILE A 394 -20.49 -32.61 4.00
N ASN A 395 -21.02 -32.72 2.79
CA ASN A 395 -22.10 -33.61 2.42
C ASN A 395 -21.55 -34.81 1.66
N ASP A 396 -21.51 -35.96 2.32
CA ASP A 396 -21.20 -37.25 1.73
C ASP A 396 -22.48 -38.05 1.55
N ASN A 397 -23.00 -38.11 0.33
CA ASN A 397 -24.18 -38.89 -0.05
C ASN A 397 -25.41 -38.68 0.86
N GLY A 398 -25.62 -37.44 1.32
CA GLY A 398 -26.72 -37.05 2.21
C GLY A 398 -26.38 -37.04 3.71
N SER A 399 -25.20 -37.55 4.10
CA SER A 399 -24.68 -37.43 5.46
C SER A 399 -23.91 -36.12 5.59
N ILE A 400 -24.41 -35.21 6.42
CA ILE A 400 -23.80 -33.91 6.68
C ILE A 400 -22.88 -34.00 7.89
N SER A 401 -21.64 -33.54 7.74
CA SER A 401 -20.66 -33.42 8.82
C SER A 401 -19.99 -32.05 8.78
N ASN A 402 -19.53 -31.57 9.93
CA ASN A 402 -18.83 -30.29 10.04
C ASN A 402 -17.37 -30.52 10.40
N ALA A 403 -16.46 -29.92 9.64
CA ALA A 403 -15.03 -29.95 9.88
C ALA A 403 -14.54 -28.54 10.20
N LEU A 404 -13.80 -28.38 11.31
CA LEU A 404 -13.24 -27.09 11.70
C LEU A 404 -12.18 -26.67 10.67
N VAL A 405 -12.33 -25.48 10.08
CA VAL A 405 -11.42 -24.93 9.07
C VAL A 405 -10.67 -23.68 9.53
N GLU A 406 -11.18 -23.01 10.58
CA GLU A 406 -10.47 -21.93 11.27
C GLU A 406 -10.84 -21.97 12.77
N PRO A 407 -9.85 -21.92 13.68
CA PRO A 407 -10.11 -21.85 15.11
C PRO A 407 -10.47 -20.43 15.58
N LEU A 408 -11.06 -20.35 16.78
CA LEU A 408 -11.25 -19.08 17.48
C LEU A 408 -9.87 -18.44 17.70
N THR A 409 -9.68 -17.23 17.21
CA THR A 409 -8.39 -16.55 17.25
C THR A 409 -8.50 -15.15 17.81
N ASN A 410 -7.59 -14.83 18.72
CA ASN A 410 -7.41 -13.51 19.32
C ASN A 410 -6.20 -12.81 18.69
N TYR A 411 -6.36 -11.53 18.37
CA TYR A 411 -5.37 -10.68 17.72
C TYR A 411 -5.20 -9.39 18.51
N PHE A 412 -4.00 -9.18 19.07
CA PHE A 412 -3.65 -7.99 19.83
C PHE A 412 -2.51 -7.22 19.21
N VAL A 413 -2.61 -5.89 19.22
CA VAL A 413 -1.53 -4.95 18.87
C VAL A 413 -1.47 -3.85 19.92
N GLY A 414 -0.31 -3.65 20.54
CA GLY A 414 -0.03 -2.51 21.41
C GLY A 414 1.14 -1.70 20.85
N ARG A 415 0.99 -0.37 20.82
CA ARG A 415 1.97 0.58 20.32
C ARG A 415 2.09 1.75 21.28
N ILE A 416 3.32 2.14 21.58
CA ILE A 416 3.63 3.38 22.29
C ILE A 416 4.83 4.07 21.64
N GLN A 417 4.75 5.38 21.48
CA GLN A 417 5.86 6.21 21.00
C GLN A 417 5.88 7.52 21.76
N LYS A 418 7.08 8.06 22.00
CA LYS A 418 7.32 9.33 22.66
C LYS A 418 8.22 10.21 21.82
N ASP A 419 7.70 11.38 21.42
CA ASP A 419 8.48 12.46 20.84
C ASP A 419 9.16 13.29 21.95
N MET A 420 10.43 13.66 21.73
CA MET A 420 11.30 14.36 22.68
C MET A 420 12.21 15.36 21.95
N ASN A 421 12.91 16.22 22.71
CA ASN A 421 13.91 17.16 22.18
C ASN A 421 13.36 18.05 21.05
N GLN A 422 12.30 18.81 21.34
CA GLN A 422 11.57 19.60 20.34
C GLN A 422 11.13 18.76 19.12
N ARG A 423 10.86 17.48 19.39
CA ARG A 423 10.40 16.45 18.42
C ARG A 423 11.41 16.13 17.32
N ASN A 424 12.69 16.41 17.58
CA ASN A 424 13.80 15.92 16.77
C ASN A 424 14.14 14.46 17.10
N THR A 425 13.73 13.96 18.26
CA THR A 425 13.90 12.57 18.67
C THR A 425 12.56 11.91 18.88
N PHE A 426 12.39 10.66 18.44
CA PHE A 426 11.35 9.79 18.98
C PHE A 426 11.93 8.43 19.40
N VAL A 427 11.29 7.84 20.41
CA VAL A 427 11.53 6.48 20.89
C VAL A 427 10.18 5.79 20.99
N GLY A 428 10.07 4.54 20.53
CA GLY A 428 8.84 3.79 20.65
C GLY A 428 9.05 2.28 20.75
N GLY A 429 7.96 1.59 21.06
CA GLY A 429 7.87 0.14 20.99
C GLY A 429 6.52 -0.30 20.45
N ILE A 430 6.48 -1.49 19.85
CA ILE A 430 5.26 -2.16 19.41
C ILE A 430 5.29 -3.60 19.91
N PHE A 431 4.14 -4.16 20.20
CA PHE A 431 3.97 -5.56 20.56
C PHE A 431 2.73 -6.10 19.86
N THR A 432 2.87 -7.24 19.20
CA THR A 432 1.76 -7.94 18.56
C THR A 432 1.67 -9.36 19.09
N ALA A 433 0.44 -9.85 19.28
CA ALA A 433 0.17 -11.21 19.71
C ALA A 433 -0.96 -11.83 18.90
N THR A 434 -0.80 -13.10 18.55
CA THR A 434 -1.86 -13.95 18.00
C THR A 434 -1.98 -15.18 18.87
N ASN A 435 -3.16 -15.44 19.41
CA ASN A 435 -3.44 -16.60 20.26
C ASN A 435 -4.65 -17.36 19.72
N ARG A 436 -4.49 -18.66 19.50
CA ARG A 436 -5.54 -19.53 18.98
C ARG A 436 -6.03 -20.52 20.04
N SER A 437 -7.34 -20.75 20.04
CA SER A 437 -7.93 -21.88 20.76
C SER A 437 -7.96 -23.09 19.83
N LEU A 438 -6.87 -23.86 19.85
CA LEU A 438 -6.68 -25.07 19.05
C LEU A 438 -7.22 -26.32 19.75
N SER A 439 -7.68 -27.28 18.95
CA SER A 439 -7.91 -28.67 19.32
C SER A 439 -6.79 -29.58 18.77
N ASP A 440 -6.73 -30.86 19.16
CA ASP A 440 -5.72 -31.80 18.66
C ASP A 440 -5.75 -31.97 17.13
N LYS A 441 -6.89 -31.65 16.49
CA LYS A 441 -7.07 -31.69 15.03
C LYS A 441 -6.49 -30.48 14.29
N ASP A 442 -6.09 -29.43 15.01
CA ASP A 442 -5.59 -28.17 14.45
C ASP A 442 -4.05 -28.07 14.55
N SER A 443 -3.36 -29.22 14.54
CA SER A 443 -1.93 -29.34 14.79
C SER A 443 -1.05 -28.68 13.73
N GLU A 444 -1.59 -28.26 12.59
CA GLU A 444 -0.84 -27.58 11.54
C GLU A 444 -0.70 -26.06 11.78
N LEU A 445 -1.54 -25.49 12.66
CA LEU A 445 -1.51 -24.07 12.97
C LEU A 445 -0.64 -23.76 14.19
N ARG A 446 0.02 -22.59 14.13
CA ARG A 446 0.75 -22.04 15.28
C ARG A 446 -0.23 -21.66 16.38
N GLN A 447 -0.02 -22.20 17.59
CA GLN A 447 -0.87 -21.95 18.75
C GLN A 447 -0.80 -20.50 19.22
N ALA A 448 0.42 -19.96 19.33
CA ALA A 448 0.65 -18.60 19.79
C ALA A 448 1.87 -17.99 19.08
N ALA A 449 1.81 -16.70 18.79
CA ALA A 449 2.90 -15.99 18.14
C ALA A 449 3.00 -14.55 18.67
N TYR A 450 4.16 -14.20 19.19
CA TYR A 450 4.44 -12.92 19.82
C TYR A 450 5.57 -12.21 19.10
N THR A 451 5.38 -10.93 18.81
CA THR A 451 6.44 -10.10 18.20
C THR A 451 6.55 -8.78 18.92
N GLY A 452 7.76 -8.40 19.32
CA GLY A 452 8.09 -7.10 19.87
C GLY A 452 8.95 -6.30 18.91
N GLY A 453 8.77 -4.99 18.87
CA GLY A 453 9.58 -4.05 18.12
C GLY A 453 10.00 -2.85 18.96
N PHE A 454 11.18 -2.30 18.69
CA PHE A 454 11.73 -1.06 19.26
C PHE A 454 12.17 -0.13 18.14
N ASP A 455 11.69 1.10 18.11
CA ASP A 455 12.08 2.09 17.11
C ASP A 455 12.60 3.38 17.71
N PHE A 456 13.56 3.97 17.00
CA PHE A 456 14.26 5.17 17.40
C PHE A 456 14.58 6.00 16.17
N ARG A 457 14.34 7.31 16.23
CA ARG A 457 14.91 8.26 15.27
C ARG A 457 15.39 9.50 16.01
N HIS A 458 16.56 9.99 15.63
CA HIS A 458 17.10 11.26 16.07
C HIS A 458 17.51 12.10 14.88
N GLN A 459 17.16 13.39 14.91
CA GLN A 459 17.54 14.37 13.90
C GLN A 459 18.31 15.53 14.54
N TRP A 460 19.24 16.13 13.80
CA TRP A 460 20.00 17.29 14.26
C TRP A 460 20.22 18.28 13.11
N ASP A 461 20.80 19.45 13.45
CA ASP A 461 21.08 20.53 12.51
C ASP A 461 19.82 20.96 11.72
N ASN A 462 18.81 21.44 12.44
CA ASN A 462 17.51 21.81 11.89
C ASN A 462 16.83 20.68 11.08
N ARG A 463 16.92 19.45 11.60
CA ARG A 463 16.39 18.21 10.98
C ARG A 463 17.06 17.80 9.67
N THR A 464 18.21 18.41 9.33
CA THR A 464 18.96 18.12 8.10
C THR A 464 19.49 16.70 8.06
N TYR A 465 20.04 16.22 9.17
CA TYR A 465 20.61 14.88 9.30
C TYR A 465 19.77 14.03 10.23
N PHE A 466 19.84 12.71 10.05
CA PHE A 466 19.13 11.76 10.89
C PHE A 466 19.91 10.47 11.11
N PHE A 467 19.60 9.83 12.24
CA PHE A 467 19.90 8.43 12.54
C PHE A 467 18.60 7.73 12.92
N GLN A 468 18.36 6.54 12.41
CA GLN A 468 17.17 5.75 12.68
C GLN A 468 17.52 4.27 12.91
N SER A 469 16.80 3.61 13.82
CA SER A 469 16.87 2.17 14.00
C SER A 469 15.51 1.59 14.37
N ASN A 470 15.16 0.47 13.72
CA ASN A 470 13.96 -0.32 14.00
C ASN A 470 14.42 -1.76 14.24
N ILE A 471 14.13 -2.35 15.40
CA ILE A 471 14.58 -3.69 15.80
C ILE A 471 13.36 -4.52 16.18
N VAL A 472 13.34 -5.77 15.75
CA VAL A 472 12.25 -6.74 15.96
C VAL A 472 12.78 -8.01 16.60
N LEU A 473 12.00 -8.55 17.53
CA LEU A 473 12.18 -9.86 18.13
C LEU A 473 10.85 -10.62 18.01
N SER A 474 10.89 -11.88 17.59
CA SER A 474 9.69 -12.71 17.55
C SER A 474 9.88 -14.04 18.27
N HIS A 475 8.77 -14.59 18.75
CA HIS A 475 8.70 -15.89 19.39
C HIS A 475 7.37 -16.56 19.02
N VAL A 476 7.43 -17.66 18.27
CA VAL A 476 6.27 -18.45 17.87
C VAL A 476 6.29 -19.81 18.55
N LYS A 477 5.10 -20.32 18.89
CA LYS A 477 4.87 -21.60 19.56
C LYS A 477 3.79 -22.39 18.84
N GLY A 478 3.96 -23.71 18.81
CA GLY A 478 2.98 -24.65 18.26
C GLY A 478 3.35 -26.09 18.59
N SER A 479 2.56 -27.01 18.07
CA SER A 479 2.91 -28.43 18.04
C SER A 479 4.19 -28.67 17.21
N PRO A 480 4.82 -29.84 17.36
CA PRO A 480 5.89 -30.28 16.48
C PRO A 480 5.53 -30.17 14.99
N GLU A 481 4.30 -30.52 14.62
CA GLU A 481 3.81 -30.47 13.23
C GLU A 481 3.74 -29.03 12.70
N ALA A 482 3.18 -28.09 13.46
CA ALA A 482 3.10 -26.67 13.08
C ALA A 482 4.51 -26.04 12.95
N MET A 483 5.44 -26.40 13.83
CA MET A 483 6.81 -25.90 13.77
C MET A 483 7.62 -26.55 12.66
N LEU A 484 7.39 -27.82 12.33
CA LEU A 484 7.97 -28.46 11.15
C LEU A 484 7.52 -27.73 9.88
N ALA A 485 6.20 -27.51 9.72
CA ALA A 485 5.65 -26.75 8.61
C ALA A 485 6.22 -25.31 8.54
N THR A 486 6.42 -24.67 9.69
CA THR A 486 7.05 -23.33 9.76
C THR A 486 8.51 -23.38 9.30
N GLN A 487 9.31 -24.35 9.78
CA GLN A 487 10.72 -24.49 9.40
C GLN A 487 10.91 -24.76 7.90
N GLU A 488 10.01 -25.53 7.28
CA GLU A 488 10.12 -25.96 5.89
C GLU A 488 9.43 -25.04 4.88
N ASN A 489 8.64 -24.07 5.34
CA ASN A 489 7.96 -23.16 4.43
C ASN A 489 8.95 -22.31 3.62
N LEU A 490 8.43 -21.68 2.55
CA LEU A 490 9.23 -20.90 1.60
C LEU A 490 9.91 -19.67 2.23
N THR A 491 9.44 -19.18 3.37
CA THR A 491 10.03 -18.06 4.10
C THR A 491 11.32 -18.46 4.80
N HIS A 492 11.39 -19.69 5.35
CA HIS A 492 12.47 -20.17 6.23
C HIS A 492 13.41 -21.19 5.58
N LEU A 493 12.86 -22.25 4.95
CA LEU A 493 13.60 -23.30 4.26
C LEU A 493 14.78 -23.89 5.05
N PHE A 494 14.55 -24.33 6.30
CA PHE A 494 15.58 -24.97 7.13
C PHE A 494 16.02 -26.34 6.60
N ASN A 495 15.23 -26.90 5.67
CA ASN A 495 15.51 -28.14 4.94
C ASN A 495 16.48 -27.96 3.75
N ARG A 496 17.09 -26.77 3.61
CA ARG A 496 18.08 -26.50 2.55
C ARG A 496 19.27 -27.43 2.63
N VAL A 497 19.51 -28.16 1.54
CA VAL A 497 20.60 -29.15 1.44
C VAL A 497 22.01 -28.55 1.51
N ASP A 498 22.18 -27.24 1.23
CA ASP A 498 23.47 -26.55 1.19
C ASP A 498 23.70 -25.56 2.34
N ALA A 499 22.73 -25.43 3.25
CA ALA A 499 22.80 -24.52 4.39
C ALA A 499 23.42 -25.23 5.60
N THR A 500 24.52 -24.69 6.14
CA THR A 500 25.21 -25.28 7.32
C THR A 500 24.85 -24.59 8.63
N HIS A 501 24.12 -23.47 8.58
CA HIS A 501 23.76 -22.66 9.75
C HIS A 501 22.33 -22.89 10.25
N VAL A 502 21.52 -23.67 9.52
CA VAL A 502 20.15 -24.06 9.88
C VAL A 502 19.95 -25.55 9.67
N GLN A 503 19.03 -26.15 10.41
CA GLN A 503 18.64 -27.56 10.30
C GLN A 503 17.19 -27.71 10.78
N VAL A 504 16.43 -28.60 10.12
CA VAL A 504 15.10 -29.00 10.58
C VAL A 504 15.19 -29.81 11.87
N ASP A 505 14.44 -29.39 12.88
CA ASP A 505 14.21 -30.13 14.12
C ASP A 505 12.72 -30.50 14.19
N PRO A 506 12.34 -31.77 13.95
CA PRO A 506 10.94 -32.18 13.89
C PRO A 506 10.26 -32.21 15.27
N ASN A 507 11.01 -32.16 16.37
CA ASN A 507 10.46 -32.14 17.74
C ASN A 507 10.36 -30.72 18.31
N ARG A 508 10.73 -29.71 17.51
CA ARG A 508 10.74 -28.32 17.94
C ARG A 508 9.32 -27.84 18.18
N THR A 509 9.10 -27.13 19.29
CA THR A 509 7.78 -26.56 19.65
C THR A 509 7.76 -25.04 19.65
N SER A 510 8.89 -24.40 19.33
CA SER A 510 8.97 -22.94 19.20
C SER A 510 10.12 -22.46 18.30
N LEU A 511 10.01 -21.26 17.75
CA LEU A 511 11.08 -20.54 17.03
C LEU A 511 11.21 -19.12 17.57
N THR A 512 12.44 -18.62 17.67
CA THR A 512 12.74 -17.26 18.13
C THR A 512 13.72 -16.61 17.19
N GLY A 513 13.41 -15.42 16.67
CA GLY A 513 14.28 -14.74 15.72
C GLY A 513 14.30 -13.22 15.87
N THR A 514 15.18 -12.59 15.10
CA THR A 514 15.42 -11.15 15.15
C THR A 514 15.42 -10.54 13.76
N GLY A 515 15.01 -9.28 13.66
CA GLY A 515 15.09 -8.52 12.42
C GLY A 515 15.28 -7.04 12.71
N GLY A 516 15.58 -6.25 11.69
CA GLY A 516 15.65 -4.81 11.86
C GLY A 516 16.40 -4.07 10.78
N MET A 517 16.56 -2.77 11.04
CA MET A 517 17.27 -1.81 10.22
C MET A 517 18.01 -0.81 11.10
N VAL A 518 19.18 -0.38 10.62
CA VAL A 518 19.87 0.82 11.09
C VAL A 518 20.20 1.67 9.86
N GLU A 519 19.88 2.97 9.93
CA GLU A 519 20.06 3.92 8.83
C GLU A 519 20.58 5.26 9.37
N ILE A 520 21.46 5.89 8.59
CA ILE A 520 21.93 7.25 8.81
C ILE A 520 21.92 8.00 7.49
N GLY A 521 21.59 9.29 7.52
CA GLY A 521 21.49 10.07 6.30
C GLY A 521 21.25 11.55 6.49
N LYS A 522 20.96 12.20 5.38
CA LYS A 522 20.69 13.62 5.21
C LYS A 522 19.45 13.79 4.32
N ASP A 523 18.40 14.36 4.90
CA ASP A 523 17.10 14.62 4.25
C ASP A 523 16.88 16.11 3.95
N GLY A 524 17.51 17.01 4.71
CA GLY A 524 17.43 18.47 4.51
C GLY A 524 18.60 19.04 3.71
N GLY A 525 18.53 20.33 3.36
CA GLY A 525 19.52 21.03 2.55
C GLY A 525 19.16 21.07 1.06
N GLN A 526 19.89 21.88 0.30
CA GLN A 526 19.63 22.10 -1.11
C GLN A 526 20.25 20.97 -1.97
N ASN A 527 19.46 20.49 -2.92
CA ASN A 527 19.81 19.60 -4.02
C ASN A 527 20.25 18.16 -3.70
N LEU A 528 21.11 17.90 -2.71
CA LEU A 528 21.68 16.57 -2.47
C LEU A 528 21.24 15.97 -1.13
N ASN A 529 20.52 14.85 -1.22
CA ASN A 529 20.12 13.98 -0.12
C ASN A 529 20.83 12.62 -0.23
N TYR A 530 21.09 11.97 0.89
CA TYR A 530 21.73 10.66 0.90
C TYR A 530 21.43 9.87 2.16
N SER A 531 21.39 8.55 2.05
CA SER A 531 21.31 7.67 3.22
C SER A 531 22.04 6.36 2.99
N THR A 532 22.49 5.74 4.08
CA THR A 532 23.10 4.41 4.05
C THR A 532 22.77 3.65 5.32
N GLY A 533 22.75 2.34 5.22
CA GLY A 533 22.37 1.50 6.34
C GLY A 533 22.48 0.02 6.05
N PHE A 534 22.03 -0.76 7.02
CA PHE A 534 21.87 -2.19 6.85
C PHE A 534 20.55 -2.67 7.44
N LYS A 535 20.06 -3.78 6.90
CA LYS A 535 18.83 -4.48 7.29
C LYS A 535 19.16 -5.94 7.54
N TRP A 536 18.43 -6.60 8.44
CA TRP A 536 18.56 -8.04 8.64
C TRP A 536 17.22 -8.69 8.99
N SER A 537 17.12 -9.97 8.67
CA SER A 537 16.09 -10.91 9.11
C SER A 537 16.78 -12.23 9.38
N SER A 538 16.86 -12.67 10.65
CA SER A 538 17.47 -13.94 11.02
C SER A 538 16.67 -15.12 10.44
N PRO A 539 17.27 -16.30 10.25
CA PRO A 539 16.56 -17.47 9.70
C PRO A 539 15.31 -17.85 10.50
N GLU A 540 15.36 -17.75 11.82
CA GLU A 540 14.28 -18.09 12.75
C GLU A 540 13.27 -16.97 12.95
N LEU A 541 13.47 -15.79 12.32
CA LEU A 541 12.52 -14.68 12.45
C LEU A 541 11.23 -15.08 11.78
N GLU A 542 10.23 -15.41 12.59
CA GLU A 542 8.88 -15.66 12.13
C GLU A 542 7.92 -14.69 12.81
N LEU A 543 7.15 -13.94 12.02
CA LEU A 543 6.18 -12.99 12.57
C LEU A 543 4.87 -13.72 12.89
N ASN A 544 4.12 -13.18 13.85
CA ASN A 544 2.74 -13.61 14.03
C ASN A 544 1.87 -13.26 12.81
N ASP A 545 0.63 -13.72 12.83
CA ASP A 545 -0.28 -13.51 11.71
C ASP A 545 -0.62 -12.03 11.49
N LEU A 546 -0.34 -11.15 12.44
CA LEU A 546 -0.47 -9.71 12.23
C LEU A 546 0.73 -9.11 11.50
N GLY A 547 1.82 -9.86 11.29
CA GLY A 547 2.96 -9.41 10.50
C GLY A 547 2.90 -9.85 9.04
N PHE A 548 3.73 -9.20 8.22
CA PHE A 548 4.06 -9.67 6.88
C PHE A 548 5.58 -9.83 6.79
N LEU A 549 6.04 -11.05 6.55
CA LEU A 549 7.43 -11.37 6.30
C LEU A 549 7.51 -12.21 5.03
N ARG A 550 8.20 -11.69 4.02
CA ARG A 550 8.33 -12.44 2.75
C ARG A 550 9.44 -13.48 2.79
N ARG A 551 10.60 -13.15 3.38
CA ARG A 551 11.80 -14.00 3.41
C ARG A 551 12.60 -13.75 4.68
N ALA A 552 13.12 -14.83 5.26
CA ALA A 552 14.10 -14.82 6.34
C ALA A 552 15.53 -15.04 5.79
N ASP A 553 16.50 -15.23 6.68
CA ASP A 553 17.91 -15.53 6.35
C ASP A 553 18.57 -14.49 5.42
N SER A 554 18.46 -13.20 5.77
CA SER A 554 18.97 -12.12 4.93
C SER A 554 19.63 -11.00 5.73
N LYS A 555 20.74 -10.49 5.18
CA LYS A 555 21.42 -9.25 5.58
C LYS A 555 21.59 -8.39 4.34
N LEU A 556 21.13 -7.15 4.37
CA LEU A 556 21.17 -6.24 3.22
C LEU A 556 21.83 -4.93 3.62
N GLN A 557 22.81 -4.49 2.85
CA GLN A 557 23.42 -3.16 2.94
C GLN A 557 22.91 -2.30 1.79
N PHE A 558 22.72 -1.00 2.03
CA PHE A 558 22.28 -0.07 1.01
C PHE A 558 22.96 1.30 1.11
N LEU A 559 23.02 1.98 -0.04
CA LEU A 559 23.38 3.38 -0.18
C LEU A 559 22.40 4.01 -1.18
N ASN A 560 21.81 5.14 -0.81
CA ASN A 560 20.94 5.95 -1.65
C ASN A 560 21.55 7.34 -1.78
N LEU A 561 21.62 7.87 -3.00
CA LEU A 561 22.03 9.24 -3.31
C LEU A 561 20.97 9.87 -4.20
N GLU A 562 20.43 11.02 -3.81
CA GLU A 562 19.41 11.74 -4.57
C GLU A 562 19.89 13.17 -4.85
N TYR A 563 19.85 13.57 -6.12
CA TYR A 563 20.07 14.93 -6.58
C TYR A 563 18.79 15.51 -7.21
N LYS A 564 18.27 16.61 -6.65
CA LYS A 564 17.12 17.35 -7.15
C LYS A 564 17.46 18.82 -7.47
N THR A 565 16.95 19.36 -8.56
CA THR A 565 17.11 20.80 -8.85
C THR A 565 16.13 21.64 -8.03
N ALA A 566 16.61 22.68 -7.36
CA ALA A 566 15.76 23.57 -6.56
C ALA A 566 14.90 24.54 -7.40
N LYS A 567 15.36 24.90 -8.59
CA LYS A 567 14.68 25.80 -9.53
C LYS A 567 14.68 25.21 -10.94
N PRO A 568 13.80 25.68 -11.85
CA PRO A 568 13.85 25.31 -13.25
C PRO A 568 15.22 25.61 -13.86
N VAL A 569 15.68 24.73 -14.74
CA VAL A 569 16.96 24.87 -15.45
C VAL A 569 16.73 24.56 -16.93
N SER A 570 16.99 25.55 -17.80
CA SER A 570 16.79 25.41 -19.25
C SER A 570 15.35 25.00 -19.59
N VAL A 571 15.14 23.86 -20.24
CA VAL A 571 13.81 23.31 -20.61
C VAL A 571 13.16 22.47 -19.51
N PHE A 572 13.84 22.28 -18.39
CA PHE A 572 13.38 21.43 -17.30
C PHE A 572 12.80 22.28 -16.17
N ARG A 573 11.56 21.96 -15.81
CA ARG A 573 10.90 22.46 -14.60
C ARG A 573 11.54 21.88 -13.34
N ASN A 574 11.89 20.60 -13.37
CA ASN A 574 12.77 19.98 -12.37
C ASN A 574 13.47 18.73 -12.92
N ILE A 575 14.60 18.40 -12.30
CA ILE A 575 15.37 17.20 -12.53
C ILE A 575 15.53 16.49 -11.19
N ASN A 576 15.25 15.19 -11.16
CA ASN A 576 15.59 14.30 -10.05
C ASN A 576 16.44 13.13 -10.57
N LEU A 577 17.59 12.89 -9.94
CA LEU A 577 18.51 11.80 -10.23
C LEU A 577 18.76 11.02 -8.94
N GLU A 578 18.50 9.73 -8.95
CA GLU A 578 18.65 8.86 -7.78
C GLU A 578 19.54 7.68 -8.12
N LEU A 579 20.64 7.51 -7.38
CA LEU A 579 21.55 6.38 -7.48
C LEU A 579 21.44 5.52 -6.22
N ASN A 580 21.09 4.24 -6.40
CA ASN A 580 20.99 3.28 -5.31
C ASN A 580 21.94 2.11 -5.52
N GLN A 581 22.60 1.69 -4.45
CA GLN A 581 23.43 0.50 -4.40
C GLN A 581 22.93 -0.43 -3.31
N PHE A 582 22.89 -1.73 -3.61
CA PHE A 582 22.49 -2.78 -2.68
C PHE A 582 23.47 -3.93 -2.71
N ALA A 583 23.79 -4.48 -1.55
CA ALA A 583 24.49 -5.75 -1.40
C ALA A 583 23.77 -6.64 -0.39
N SER A 584 23.48 -7.90 -0.75
CA SER A 584 22.79 -8.83 0.17
C SER A 584 23.58 -10.10 0.43
N TYR A 585 23.47 -10.59 1.65
CA TYR A 585 24.12 -11.80 2.17
C TYR A 585 23.10 -12.64 2.95
N ASP A 586 23.38 -13.92 3.15
CA ASP A 586 22.65 -14.76 4.11
C ASP A 586 23.44 -14.91 5.43
N PHE A 587 22.86 -15.58 6.43
CA PHE A 587 23.51 -15.76 7.74
C PHE A 587 24.69 -16.74 7.70
N GLN A 588 24.77 -17.61 6.69
CA GLN A 588 25.98 -18.40 6.39
C GLN A 588 27.15 -17.52 5.91
N GLY A 589 26.87 -16.29 5.44
CA GLY A 589 27.87 -15.33 4.96
C GLY A 589 28.03 -15.32 3.44
N ASN A 590 27.17 -16.02 2.71
CA ASN A 590 27.25 -16.04 1.26
C ASN A 590 26.81 -14.68 0.68
N HIS A 591 27.61 -14.13 -0.23
CA HIS A 591 27.21 -12.95 -1.01
C HIS A 591 26.19 -13.36 -2.07
N ASN A 592 24.94 -12.91 -1.93
CA ASN A 592 23.82 -13.33 -2.76
C ASN A 592 23.47 -12.31 -3.84
N ARG A 593 23.58 -11.00 -3.58
CA ARG A 593 23.23 -9.98 -4.58
C ARG A 593 24.14 -8.78 -4.54
N SER A 594 24.50 -8.28 -5.72
CA SER A 594 24.97 -6.92 -5.91
C SER A 594 24.07 -6.23 -6.93
N GLN A 595 23.62 -5.01 -6.64
CA GLN A 595 22.72 -4.28 -7.52
C GLN A 595 23.02 -2.78 -7.50
N TYR A 596 22.99 -2.17 -8.67
CA TYR A 596 23.09 -0.74 -8.88
C TYR A 596 21.85 -0.27 -9.65
N GLN A 597 21.26 0.84 -9.22
CA GLN A 597 20.08 1.41 -9.86
C GLN A 597 20.29 2.90 -10.08
N LEU A 598 19.99 3.37 -11.28
CA LEU A 598 19.89 4.79 -11.61
C LEU A 598 18.44 5.07 -11.99
N ARG A 599 17.77 5.92 -11.21
CA ARG A 599 16.45 6.47 -11.56
C ARG A 599 16.62 7.93 -11.96
N THR A 600 16.01 8.31 -13.06
CA THR A 600 16.00 9.69 -13.53
C THR A 600 14.57 10.14 -13.76
N SER A 601 14.24 11.38 -13.38
CA SER A 601 12.97 12.00 -13.70
C SER A 601 13.21 13.42 -14.16
N PHE A 602 12.85 13.70 -15.40
CA PHE A 602 12.92 15.01 -16.03
C PHE A 602 11.49 15.52 -16.23
N ARG A 603 11.13 16.61 -15.55
CA ARG A 603 9.87 17.31 -15.81
C ARG A 603 10.15 18.52 -16.68
N PHE A 604 9.49 18.61 -17.82
CA PHE A 604 9.65 19.73 -18.75
C PHE A 604 8.74 20.91 -18.38
N LEU A 605 9.04 22.10 -18.91
CA LEU A 605 8.22 23.31 -18.70
C LEU A 605 6.76 23.13 -19.14
N ASN A 606 6.50 22.32 -20.16
CA ASN A 606 5.15 21.97 -20.60
C ASN A 606 4.44 20.93 -19.69
N ASN A 607 5.02 20.60 -18.54
CA ASN A 607 4.56 19.60 -17.57
C ASN A 607 4.59 18.13 -18.02
N SER A 608 5.04 17.84 -19.24
CA SER A 608 5.38 16.45 -19.60
C SER A 608 6.56 15.95 -18.75
N ARG A 609 6.63 14.64 -18.55
CA ARG A 609 7.66 13.98 -17.76
C ARG A 609 8.25 12.81 -18.55
N ILE A 610 9.57 12.73 -18.56
CA ILE A 610 10.31 11.53 -18.95
C ILE A 610 10.97 10.96 -17.71
N SER A 611 10.77 9.67 -17.46
CA SER A 611 11.42 8.98 -16.37
C SER A 611 12.09 7.72 -16.86
N SER A 612 13.29 7.44 -16.36
CA SER A 612 14.01 6.21 -16.69
C SER A 612 14.46 5.49 -15.43
N TRP A 613 14.53 4.16 -15.53
CA TRP A 613 15.07 3.31 -14.46
C TRP A 613 16.00 2.30 -15.09
N ILE A 614 17.29 2.43 -14.81
CA ILE A 614 18.33 1.51 -15.24
C ILE A 614 18.78 0.71 -14.02
N THR A 615 18.80 -0.62 -14.13
CA THR A 615 19.26 -1.53 -13.08
C THR A 615 20.32 -2.47 -13.65
N HIS A 616 21.46 -2.56 -12.97
CA HIS A 616 22.52 -3.51 -13.26
C HIS A 616 22.69 -4.46 -12.06
N LYS A 617 22.57 -5.77 -12.30
CA LYS A 617 22.73 -6.83 -11.29
C LYS A 617 23.83 -7.79 -11.72
N PRO A 618 25.11 -7.52 -11.39
CA PRO A 618 26.24 -8.38 -11.77
C PRO A 618 26.27 -9.70 -11.01
N ARG A 619 25.55 -9.80 -9.88
CA ARG A 619 25.51 -11.00 -9.05
C ARG A 619 24.11 -11.22 -8.51
N ILE A 620 23.57 -12.42 -8.71
CA ILE A 620 22.24 -12.82 -8.26
C ILE A 620 22.26 -14.29 -7.88
N TYR A 621 22.01 -14.58 -6.60
CA TYR A 621 21.72 -15.89 -6.07
C TYR A 621 20.43 -15.85 -5.26
N ASP A 622 19.68 -16.93 -5.28
CA ASP A 622 18.41 -17.04 -4.56
C ASP A 622 18.36 -18.40 -3.82
N ASN A 623 18.11 -18.32 -2.51
CA ASN A 623 18.04 -19.49 -1.62
C ASN A 623 16.67 -20.20 -1.69
N SER A 624 15.67 -19.57 -2.31
CA SER A 624 14.28 -20.07 -2.41
C SER A 624 13.90 -20.56 -3.80
N ALA A 625 14.72 -20.30 -4.82
CA ALA A 625 14.42 -20.66 -6.21
C ALA A 625 14.15 -22.16 -6.42
N LEU A 626 14.81 -23.03 -5.63
CA LEU A 626 14.64 -24.48 -5.67
C LEU A 626 13.85 -25.05 -4.47
N ARG A 627 13.12 -24.20 -3.73
CA ARG A 627 12.17 -24.60 -2.67
C ARG A 627 12.67 -25.65 -1.66
N GLY A 628 13.85 -25.40 -1.08
CA GLY A 628 14.53 -26.34 -0.17
C GLY A 628 15.75 -27.02 -0.82
N GLY A 629 15.94 -26.84 -2.12
CA GLY A 629 17.17 -27.22 -2.82
C GLY A 629 18.36 -26.31 -2.57
N PRO A 630 19.49 -26.60 -3.24
CA PRO A 630 20.69 -25.78 -3.14
C PRO A 630 20.42 -24.37 -3.69
N ARG A 631 21.21 -23.40 -3.23
CA ARG A 631 21.12 -22.01 -3.69
C ARG A 631 21.34 -21.92 -5.21
N TRP A 632 20.43 -21.26 -5.90
CA TRP A 632 20.47 -21.11 -7.35
C TRP A 632 21.21 -19.84 -7.78
N ARG A 633 22.11 -19.97 -8.75
CA ARG A 633 22.75 -18.82 -9.42
C ARG A 633 21.92 -18.39 -10.63
N PHE A 634 21.51 -17.13 -10.66
CA PHE A 634 20.99 -16.50 -11.87
C PHE A 634 22.12 -15.83 -12.64
N SER A 635 21.97 -15.72 -13.96
CA SER A 635 22.89 -14.94 -14.78
C SER A 635 22.84 -13.45 -14.43
N GLU A 636 23.93 -12.74 -14.70
CA GLU A 636 23.97 -11.28 -14.65
C GLU A 636 22.80 -10.70 -15.44
N GLN A 637 22.11 -9.72 -14.89
CA GLN A 637 20.89 -9.16 -15.48
C GLN A 637 20.97 -7.64 -15.56
N ASN A 638 20.56 -7.10 -16.71
CA ASN A 638 20.34 -5.68 -16.90
C ASN A 638 18.86 -5.41 -17.15
N SER A 639 18.35 -4.30 -16.63
CA SER A 639 16.99 -3.84 -16.91
C SER A 639 16.98 -2.35 -17.17
N LYS A 640 16.16 -1.92 -18.13
CA LYS A 640 15.97 -0.54 -18.54
C LYS A 640 14.48 -0.32 -18.66
N SER A 641 13.99 0.73 -18.01
CA SER A 641 12.61 1.18 -18.13
C SER A 641 12.62 2.62 -18.61
N LEU A 642 11.71 2.95 -19.53
CA LEU A 642 11.49 4.32 -19.99
C LEU A 642 10.00 4.60 -19.94
N TYR A 643 9.66 5.75 -19.36
CA TYR A 643 8.30 6.23 -19.25
C TYR A 643 8.22 7.64 -19.82
N TYR A 644 7.21 7.86 -20.66
CA TYR A 644 6.77 9.20 -21.04
C TYR A 644 5.38 9.42 -20.47
N ARG A 645 5.15 10.62 -19.96
CA ARG A 645 3.85 11.06 -19.46
C ARG A 645 3.59 12.47 -19.97
N SER A 646 2.44 12.68 -20.61
CA SER A 646 2.02 14.01 -21.03
C SER A 646 1.45 14.82 -19.85
N ASP A 647 1.06 16.06 -20.10
CA ASP A 647 0.48 16.94 -19.09
C ASP A 647 -0.91 16.43 -18.61
N GLU A 648 -0.98 15.92 -17.37
CA GLU A 648 -2.19 15.34 -16.74
C GLU A 648 -3.35 16.35 -16.58
N ARG A 649 -3.05 17.65 -16.73
CA ARG A 649 -4.04 18.73 -16.62
C ARG A 649 -4.89 18.91 -17.86
N ARG A 650 -4.44 18.37 -18.99
CA ARG A 650 -5.18 18.42 -20.25
C ARG A 650 -6.39 17.48 -20.18
N LYS A 651 -7.41 17.73 -21.01
CA LYS A 651 -8.58 16.86 -21.09
C LYS A 651 -8.20 15.44 -21.48
N PHE A 652 -7.24 15.31 -22.38
CA PHE A 652 -6.63 14.04 -22.72
C PHE A 652 -5.18 14.04 -22.24
N TYR A 653 -4.80 13.00 -21.52
CA TYR A 653 -3.39 12.74 -21.24
C TYR A 653 -3.08 11.26 -21.39
N THR A 654 -1.81 10.98 -21.62
CA THR A 654 -1.32 9.62 -21.80
C THR A 654 -0.03 9.39 -21.03
N LYS A 655 0.13 8.16 -20.55
CA LYS A 655 1.41 7.61 -20.12
C LYS A 655 1.73 6.39 -20.98
N PHE A 656 2.95 6.34 -21.46
CA PHE A 656 3.50 5.19 -22.15
C PHE A 656 4.76 4.72 -21.42
N GLY A 657 4.89 3.41 -21.23
CA GLY A 657 6.01 2.79 -20.54
C GLY A 657 6.52 1.59 -21.32
N VAL A 658 7.84 1.45 -21.40
CA VAL A 658 8.50 0.21 -21.86
C VAL A 658 9.49 -0.21 -20.81
N ILE A 659 9.39 -1.46 -20.39
CA ILE A 659 10.35 -2.10 -19.50
C ILE A 659 10.95 -3.27 -20.25
N HIS A 660 12.27 -3.28 -20.33
CA HIS A 660 13.02 -4.38 -20.91
C HIS A 660 14.07 -4.86 -19.90
N SER A 661 14.20 -6.17 -19.77
CA SER A 661 15.27 -6.79 -19.00
C SER A 661 15.78 -8.03 -19.72
N GLU A 662 17.09 -8.24 -19.65
CA GLU A 662 17.75 -9.36 -20.28
C GLU A 662 18.92 -9.83 -19.41
N SER A 663 19.04 -11.14 -19.28
CA SER A 663 20.17 -11.82 -18.68
C SER A 663 21.31 -12.02 -19.69
N LYS A 664 22.56 -11.93 -19.23
CA LYS A 664 23.77 -12.08 -20.06
C LYS A 664 23.87 -13.42 -20.80
N GLN A 665 23.31 -14.50 -20.27
CA GLN A 665 23.32 -15.83 -20.91
C GLN A 665 22.00 -16.15 -21.61
N ASN A 666 21.14 -15.15 -21.82
CA ASN A 666 19.83 -15.29 -22.46
C ASN A 666 18.98 -16.43 -21.85
N ASP A 667 19.03 -16.58 -20.53
CA ASP A 667 18.18 -17.47 -19.74
C ASP A 667 16.88 -16.81 -19.30
N ILE A 668 16.89 -15.51 -19.01
CA ILE A 668 15.72 -14.77 -18.55
C ILE A 668 15.65 -13.46 -19.30
N SER A 669 14.51 -13.19 -19.93
CA SER A 669 14.19 -11.86 -20.41
C SER A 669 12.79 -11.44 -19.99
N PHE A 670 12.54 -10.14 -20.05
CA PHE A 670 11.27 -9.54 -19.73
C PHE A 670 11.07 -8.35 -20.65
N LEU A 671 9.92 -8.29 -21.30
CA LEU A 671 9.47 -7.13 -22.07
C LEU A 671 8.07 -6.79 -21.62
N LYS A 672 7.83 -5.52 -21.29
CA LYS A 672 6.53 -5.03 -20.87
C LYS A 672 6.23 -3.69 -21.52
N PHE A 673 5.03 -3.56 -22.04
CA PHE A 673 4.46 -2.31 -22.53
C PHE A 673 3.32 -1.89 -21.60
N GLU A 674 3.32 -0.62 -21.21
CA GLU A 674 2.27 0.01 -20.44
C GLU A 674 1.70 1.18 -21.25
N LEU A 675 0.39 1.25 -21.36
CA LEU A 675 -0.34 2.35 -21.97
C LEU A 675 -1.47 2.77 -21.02
N ASP A 676 -1.38 3.99 -20.50
CA ASP A 676 -2.47 4.64 -19.80
C ASP A 676 -3.02 5.76 -20.69
N LEU A 677 -4.32 5.70 -20.98
CA LEU A 677 -5.09 6.75 -21.63
C LEU A 677 -6.10 7.27 -20.64
N ASN A 678 -6.17 8.59 -20.51
CA ASN A 678 -7.20 9.25 -19.71
C ASN A 678 -7.86 10.35 -20.53
N TYR A 679 -9.19 10.41 -20.44
CA TYR A 679 -9.99 11.41 -21.13
C TYR A 679 -11.11 11.96 -20.25
N GLN A 680 -10.93 13.21 -19.83
CA GLN A 680 -11.94 14.04 -19.20
C GLN A 680 -12.85 14.65 -20.28
N LEU A 681 -13.91 13.91 -20.66
CA LEU A 681 -14.86 14.33 -21.69
C LEU A 681 -15.60 15.62 -21.30
N MET A 682 -16.09 15.67 -20.06
CA MET A 682 -16.76 16.82 -19.44
C MET A 682 -16.44 16.85 -17.94
N PRO A 683 -16.64 17.95 -17.21
CA PRO A 683 -16.34 18.04 -15.78
C PRO A 683 -16.80 16.85 -14.92
N ALA A 684 -17.97 16.28 -15.20
CA ALA A 684 -18.57 15.17 -14.45
C ALA A 684 -18.13 13.77 -14.90
N LEU A 685 -17.48 13.60 -16.06
CA LEU A 685 -17.27 12.30 -16.70
C LEU A 685 -15.82 12.10 -17.14
N ASN A 686 -15.18 11.09 -16.57
CA ASN A 686 -13.80 10.69 -16.85
C ASN A 686 -13.75 9.24 -17.34
N PHE A 687 -13.00 9.00 -18.42
CA PHE A 687 -12.67 7.68 -18.94
C PHE A 687 -11.20 7.41 -18.75
N SER A 688 -10.86 6.23 -18.23
CA SER A 688 -9.48 5.77 -18.10
C SER A 688 -9.34 4.35 -18.63
N LEU A 689 -8.34 4.15 -19.48
CA LEU A 689 -7.95 2.85 -20.01
C LEU A 689 -6.48 2.63 -19.69
N SER A 690 -6.18 1.60 -18.90
CA SER A 690 -4.82 1.16 -18.60
C SER A 690 -4.61 -0.22 -19.18
N SER A 691 -3.74 -0.35 -20.17
CA SER A 691 -3.40 -1.62 -20.83
C SER A 691 -1.95 -1.97 -20.55
N GLU A 692 -1.72 -3.21 -20.17
CA GLU A 692 -0.42 -3.77 -19.86
C GLU A 692 -0.26 -5.08 -20.62
N PHE A 693 0.76 -5.16 -21.48
CA PHE A 693 1.17 -6.40 -22.13
C PHE A 693 2.58 -6.76 -21.66
N SER A 694 2.82 -8.02 -21.31
CA SER A 694 4.15 -8.49 -20.95
C SER A 694 4.45 -9.87 -21.52
N LYS A 695 5.74 -10.07 -21.81
CA LYS A 695 6.34 -11.34 -22.22
C LYS A 695 7.54 -11.63 -21.34
N ARG A 696 7.61 -12.85 -20.80
CA ARG A 696 8.62 -13.24 -19.80
C ARG A 696 9.14 -14.66 -20.08
N PRO A 697 10.00 -14.84 -21.10
CA PRO A 697 10.65 -16.12 -21.30
C PRO A 697 11.66 -16.38 -20.18
N ASN A 698 11.67 -17.59 -19.66
CA ASN A 698 12.60 -18.02 -18.60
C ASN A 698 12.99 -19.49 -18.84
N LYS A 699 14.27 -19.76 -19.11
CA LYS A 699 14.83 -21.09 -19.36
C LYS A 699 15.00 -21.94 -18.09
N THR A 700 14.80 -21.37 -16.90
CA THR A 700 15.16 -21.98 -15.61
C THR A 700 14.01 -21.88 -14.61
N GLN A 701 12.76 -21.92 -15.09
CA GLN A 701 11.59 -21.82 -14.24
C GLN A 701 11.42 -23.10 -13.43
N TYR A 702 11.36 -22.99 -12.11
CA TYR A 702 11.10 -24.13 -11.23
C TYR A 702 9.71 -24.70 -11.49
N ILE A 703 9.62 -26.04 -11.55
CA ILE A 703 8.36 -26.79 -11.68
C ILE A 703 8.09 -27.57 -10.39
N SER A 704 8.97 -28.50 -10.03
CA SER A 704 8.76 -29.41 -8.89
C SER A 704 10.08 -30.03 -8.42
N GLN A 705 10.00 -30.84 -7.37
CA GLN A 705 11.09 -31.70 -6.92
C GLN A 705 10.59 -33.12 -6.72
N LYS A 706 11.44 -34.12 -7.02
CA LYS A 706 11.12 -35.54 -6.92
C LYS A 706 12.31 -36.31 -6.36
N ASP A 707 12.03 -37.36 -5.61
CA ASP A 707 13.06 -38.27 -5.11
C ASP A 707 13.38 -39.30 -6.20
N PHE A 708 14.67 -39.59 -6.40
CA PHE A 708 15.15 -40.60 -7.34
C PHE A 708 16.39 -41.28 -6.78
N LEU A 709 16.32 -42.59 -6.56
CA LEU A 709 17.33 -43.37 -5.84
C LEU A 709 17.68 -42.70 -4.49
N ASN A 710 18.93 -42.27 -4.31
CA ASN A 710 19.42 -41.58 -3.11
C ASN A 710 19.52 -40.06 -3.27
N ASP A 711 19.13 -39.52 -4.43
CA ASP A 711 19.24 -38.11 -4.77
C ASP A 711 17.85 -37.45 -4.90
N ARG A 712 17.82 -36.12 -4.76
CA ARG A 712 16.62 -35.32 -5.04
C ARG A 712 16.79 -34.58 -6.37
N ARG A 713 15.87 -34.80 -7.30
CA ARG A 713 15.78 -34.09 -8.58
C ARG A 713 15.00 -32.80 -8.40
N TYR A 714 15.62 -31.68 -8.71
CA TYR A 714 14.95 -30.38 -8.81
C TYR A 714 14.66 -30.11 -10.28
N ILE A 715 13.39 -30.16 -10.65
CA ILE A 715 12.92 -30.12 -12.03
C ILE A 715 12.59 -28.69 -12.41
N LEU A 716 13.21 -28.23 -13.50
CA LEU A 716 13.00 -26.92 -14.12
C LEU A 716 12.44 -27.10 -15.54
N GLY A 717 11.91 -26.03 -16.10
CA GLY A 717 11.56 -25.96 -17.52
C GLY A 717 11.81 -24.58 -18.11
N SER A 718 11.89 -24.54 -19.44
CA SER A 718 11.82 -23.30 -20.21
C SER A 718 10.35 -22.88 -20.35
N ILE A 719 9.95 -21.74 -19.79
CA ILE A 719 8.61 -21.19 -19.94
C ILE A 719 8.63 -19.98 -20.88
N ASP A 720 7.65 -19.92 -21.78
CA ASP A 720 7.27 -18.71 -22.51
C ASP A 720 5.95 -18.18 -21.95
N GLN A 721 6.03 -17.18 -21.05
CA GLN A 721 4.85 -16.57 -20.43
C GLN A 721 4.46 -15.28 -21.15
N GLU A 722 3.17 -15.14 -21.48
CA GLU A 722 2.57 -13.92 -22.01
C GLU A 722 1.37 -13.52 -21.16
N THR A 723 1.21 -12.23 -20.90
CA THR A 723 0.12 -11.70 -20.08
C THR A 723 -0.39 -10.39 -20.64
N LEU A 724 -1.70 -10.29 -20.82
CA LEU A 724 -2.39 -9.04 -21.13
C LEU A 724 -3.37 -8.73 -19.99
N ARG A 725 -3.25 -7.52 -19.47
CA ARG A 725 -4.17 -6.96 -18.48
C ARG A 725 -4.64 -5.62 -19.01
N THR A 726 -5.94 -5.47 -19.18
CA THR A 726 -6.54 -4.19 -19.52
C THR A 726 -7.52 -3.82 -18.42
N THR A 727 -7.49 -2.56 -17.98
CA THR A 727 -8.39 -2.01 -16.98
C THR A 727 -9.08 -0.80 -17.57
N LEU A 728 -10.42 -0.86 -17.64
CA LEU A 728 -11.28 0.24 -18.00
C LEU A 728 -11.94 0.79 -16.73
N ARG A 729 -11.87 2.10 -16.54
CA ARG A 729 -12.59 2.84 -15.50
C ARG A 729 -13.40 3.97 -16.13
N ILE A 730 -14.68 4.03 -15.80
CA ILE A 730 -15.58 5.14 -16.17
C ILE A 730 -16.12 5.71 -14.88
N ASN A 731 -15.84 6.99 -14.64
CA ASN A 731 -16.30 7.69 -13.44
C ASN A 731 -17.26 8.80 -13.87
N TYR A 732 -18.52 8.70 -13.45
CA TYR A 732 -19.54 9.70 -13.65
C TYR A 732 -20.01 10.27 -12.30
N SER A 733 -19.61 11.50 -12.00
CA SER A 733 -19.96 12.20 -10.75
C SER A 733 -21.03 13.25 -11.03
N LEU A 734 -22.27 12.98 -10.61
CA LEU A 734 -23.38 13.95 -10.77
C LEU A 734 -23.19 15.17 -9.87
N ASN A 735 -22.66 14.92 -8.67
CA ASN A 735 -22.20 15.91 -7.71
C ASN A 735 -21.18 15.23 -6.76
N PRO A 736 -20.51 15.97 -5.85
CA PRO A 736 -19.50 15.38 -4.96
C PRO A 736 -19.99 14.22 -4.05
N ASN A 737 -21.31 14.08 -3.88
CA ASN A 737 -21.94 13.11 -2.98
C ASN A 737 -22.67 11.97 -3.74
N LEU A 738 -22.80 12.04 -5.06
CA LEU A 738 -23.48 11.02 -5.88
C LEU A 738 -22.64 10.68 -7.12
N SER A 739 -22.19 9.44 -7.21
CA SER A 739 -21.36 8.95 -8.31
C SER A 739 -21.80 7.58 -8.81
N ILE A 740 -21.62 7.36 -10.11
CA ILE A 740 -21.70 6.07 -10.77
C ILE A 740 -20.30 5.74 -11.28
N GLN A 741 -19.79 4.57 -10.90
CA GLN A 741 -18.45 4.11 -11.26
C GLN A 741 -18.56 2.75 -11.93
N TYR A 742 -17.93 2.61 -13.08
CA TYR A 742 -17.81 1.34 -13.77
C TYR A 742 -16.34 0.95 -13.86
N TYR A 743 -16.04 -0.28 -13.49
CA TYR A 743 -14.73 -0.89 -13.55
C TYR A 743 -14.84 -2.19 -14.32
N ALA A 744 -13.93 -2.44 -15.27
CA ALA A 744 -13.80 -3.72 -15.94
C ALA A 744 -12.32 -4.06 -16.13
N GLN A 745 -11.95 -5.30 -15.81
CA GLN A 745 -10.60 -5.81 -15.96
C GLN A 745 -10.60 -7.19 -16.65
N PRO A 746 -10.53 -7.23 -17.98
CA PRO A 746 -10.08 -8.41 -18.69
C PRO A 746 -8.59 -8.69 -18.40
N PHE A 747 -8.30 -9.94 -18.05
CA PHE A 747 -6.98 -10.46 -17.74
C PHE A 747 -6.80 -11.82 -18.40
N ILE A 748 -5.68 -12.01 -19.09
CA ILE A 748 -5.26 -13.32 -19.61
C ILE A 748 -3.79 -13.52 -19.30
N SER A 749 -3.42 -14.72 -18.85
CA SER A 749 -2.04 -15.13 -18.67
C SER A 749 -1.87 -16.56 -19.13
N LYS A 750 -0.94 -16.79 -20.06
CA LYS A 750 -0.60 -18.11 -20.58
C LYS A 750 0.88 -18.39 -20.37
N GLY A 751 1.21 -19.62 -20.04
CA GLY A 751 2.57 -20.11 -19.87
C GLY A 751 2.69 -21.50 -20.47
N ARG A 752 3.59 -21.65 -21.45
CA ARG A 752 3.93 -22.94 -22.05
C ARG A 752 5.34 -23.33 -21.65
N TYR A 753 5.49 -24.50 -21.07
CA TYR A 753 6.74 -25.11 -20.69
C TYR A 753 7.25 -26.05 -21.79
N LYS A 754 8.57 -26.06 -21.94
CA LYS A 754 9.34 -26.94 -22.83
C LYS A 754 10.72 -27.19 -22.22
N ASP A 755 11.52 -28.03 -22.86
CA ASP A 755 12.87 -28.38 -22.40
C ASP A 755 12.88 -28.74 -20.91
N LEU A 756 12.16 -29.78 -20.50
CA LEU A 756 12.21 -30.20 -19.09
C LEU A 756 13.66 -30.59 -18.75
N LYS A 757 14.12 -30.19 -17.56
CA LYS A 757 15.51 -30.35 -17.15
C LYS A 757 15.60 -30.55 -15.64
N TYR A 758 16.67 -31.15 -15.16
CA TYR A 758 16.95 -31.27 -13.73
C TYR A 758 18.27 -30.61 -13.37
N VAL A 759 18.35 -30.10 -12.14
CA VAL A 759 19.54 -29.40 -11.64
C VAL A 759 20.69 -30.38 -11.38
N THR A 760 21.88 -30.03 -11.86
CA THR A 760 23.13 -30.80 -11.66
C THR A 760 24.14 -30.00 -10.82
N ASN A 761 24.39 -28.73 -11.15
CA ASN A 761 25.25 -27.83 -10.37
C ASN A 761 24.65 -26.41 -10.28
N ALA A 762 23.79 -26.19 -9.29
CA ALA A 762 23.00 -24.97 -9.11
C ALA A 762 23.81 -23.65 -9.08
N THR A 763 25.12 -23.70 -8.80
CA THR A 763 25.97 -22.52 -8.65
C THR A 763 26.99 -22.31 -9.76
N ALA A 764 27.03 -23.18 -10.77
CA ALA A 764 27.97 -23.10 -11.88
C ALA A 764 27.91 -21.74 -12.61
N SER A 765 29.06 -21.24 -13.07
CA SER A 765 29.14 -19.91 -13.69
C SER A 765 28.43 -19.85 -15.04
N ARG A 766 28.65 -20.87 -15.89
CA ARG A 766 27.92 -21.10 -17.15
C ARG A 766 26.55 -21.69 -16.86
N LEU A 767 25.54 -21.26 -17.62
CA LEU A 767 24.16 -21.69 -17.47
C LEU A 767 23.98 -23.18 -17.75
N GLU A 768 24.60 -23.66 -18.84
CA GLU A 768 24.49 -25.05 -19.31
C GLU A 768 25.07 -26.06 -18.32
N ASP A 769 26.05 -25.66 -17.50
CA ASP A 769 26.63 -26.52 -16.46
C ASP A 769 25.70 -26.66 -15.24
N ARG A 770 24.59 -25.90 -15.17
CA ARG A 770 23.70 -25.90 -13.99
C ARG A 770 22.63 -26.98 -14.01
N PHE A 771 22.28 -27.47 -15.18
CA PHE A 771 21.20 -28.42 -15.37
C PHE A 771 21.51 -29.37 -16.52
N GLN A 772 20.83 -30.51 -16.54
CA GLN A 772 20.78 -31.40 -17.68
C GLN A 772 19.34 -31.43 -18.22
N ILE A 773 19.19 -31.22 -19.53
CA ILE A 773 17.91 -31.38 -20.21
C ILE A 773 17.66 -32.89 -20.35
N TYR A 774 16.45 -33.34 -20.05
CA TYR A 774 16.08 -34.73 -20.28
C TYR A 774 16.09 -35.07 -21.76
N ASP A 775 16.59 -36.26 -22.09
CA ASP A 775 16.51 -36.78 -23.45
C ASP A 775 15.06 -37.18 -23.78
N PRO A 776 14.61 -37.07 -25.05
CA PRO A 776 13.29 -37.55 -25.45
C PRO A 776 13.01 -39.02 -25.11
N SER A 777 14.04 -39.86 -24.99
CA SER A 777 13.91 -41.25 -24.53
C SER A 777 13.60 -41.39 -23.04
N GLN A 778 13.89 -40.36 -22.22
CA GLN A 778 13.66 -40.35 -20.78
C GLN A 778 12.29 -39.78 -20.39
N ILE A 779 11.55 -39.19 -21.33
CA ILE A 779 10.26 -38.54 -21.05
C ILE A 779 9.16 -39.11 -21.93
N GLN A 780 8.10 -39.58 -21.28
CA GLN A 780 6.84 -39.89 -21.94
C GLN A 780 5.74 -38.91 -21.48
N PHE A 781 4.98 -38.37 -22.43
CA PHE A 781 3.79 -37.56 -22.11
C PHE A 781 2.52 -38.38 -22.37
N ASP A 782 1.72 -38.60 -21.33
CA ASP A 782 0.44 -39.29 -21.43
C ASP A 782 -0.57 -38.72 -20.44
N GLN A 783 -1.85 -38.65 -20.85
CA GLN A 783 -2.98 -38.17 -20.02
C GLN A 783 -2.70 -36.87 -19.24
N ASN A 784 -2.03 -35.89 -19.87
CA ASN A 784 -1.66 -34.60 -19.28
C ASN A 784 -0.62 -34.67 -18.13
N ASN A 785 0.16 -35.75 -18.07
CA ASN A 785 1.29 -35.92 -17.17
C ASN A 785 2.57 -36.23 -17.97
N TYR A 786 3.71 -35.81 -17.44
CA TYR A 786 5.03 -36.24 -17.90
C TYR A 786 5.53 -37.33 -16.95
N TYR A 787 5.92 -38.47 -17.53
CA TYR A 787 6.53 -39.61 -16.86
C TYR A 787 8.01 -39.64 -17.20
N PHE A 788 8.86 -39.84 -16.20
CA PHE A 788 10.31 -39.79 -16.32
C PHE A 788 10.93 -41.15 -16.03
N ASP A 789 11.89 -41.52 -16.85
CA ASP A 789 12.79 -42.68 -16.72
C ASP A 789 14.23 -42.12 -16.71
N ASP A 790 14.74 -41.86 -15.50
CA ASP A 790 16.02 -41.17 -15.28
C ASP A 790 17.22 -42.09 -15.59
N ASP A 791 17.12 -43.40 -15.33
CA ASP A 791 18.18 -44.39 -15.56
C ASP A 791 18.06 -45.16 -16.88
N MET A 792 16.98 -44.93 -17.64
CA MET A 792 16.69 -45.56 -18.93
C MET A 792 16.55 -47.09 -18.83
N ASP A 793 16.01 -47.60 -17.71
CA ASP A 793 15.74 -49.03 -17.52
C ASP A 793 14.41 -49.49 -18.15
N GLY A 794 13.62 -48.54 -18.67
CA GLY A 794 12.31 -48.77 -19.28
C GLY A 794 11.14 -48.70 -18.29
N GLN A 795 11.38 -48.35 -17.02
CA GLN A 795 10.38 -48.13 -15.99
C GLN A 795 10.25 -46.64 -15.65
N THR A 796 9.06 -46.23 -15.27
CA THR A 796 8.84 -44.86 -14.79
C THR A 796 9.29 -44.73 -13.35
N ASP A 797 10.22 -43.82 -13.10
CA ASP A 797 10.69 -43.47 -11.76
C ASP A 797 9.71 -42.54 -11.03
N TYR A 798 9.24 -41.50 -11.72
CA TYR A 798 8.31 -40.52 -11.18
C TYR A 798 7.56 -39.78 -12.29
N ASN A 799 6.53 -39.03 -11.90
CA ASN A 799 5.75 -38.19 -12.80
C ASN A 799 5.54 -36.78 -12.25
N ILE A 800 5.27 -35.84 -13.16
CA ILE A 800 4.76 -34.51 -12.85
C ILE A 800 3.56 -34.19 -13.73
N GLN A 801 2.60 -33.46 -13.17
CA GLN A 801 1.51 -32.89 -13.95
C GLN A 801 2.04 -31.86 -14.95
N ASN A 802 1.43 -31.79 -16.14
CA ASN A 802 1.75 -30.78 -17.13
C ASN A 802 1.71 -29.36 -16.51
N PRO A 803 2.83 -28.64 -16.45
CA PRO A 803 2.90 -27.34 -15.78
C PRO A 803 2.35 -26.19 -16.65
N ASN A 804 1.92 -26.47 -17.88
CA ASN A 804 1.31 -25.48 -18.77
C ASN A 804 0.03 -24.92 -18.15
N PHE A 805 -0.19 -23.62 -18.33
CA PHE A 805 -1.41 -22.97 -17.90
C PHE A 805 -1.86 -21.91 -18.90
N SER A 806 -3.17 -21.70 -18.96
CA SER A 806 -3.78 -20.56 -19.65
C SER A 806 -5.02 -20.17 -18.88
N VAL A 807 -4.96 -19.02 -18.20
CA VAL A 807 -6.01 -18.54 -17.32
C VAL A 807 -6.55 -17.23 -17.88
N VAL A 808 -7.87 -17.20 -18.04
CA VAL A 808 -8.62 -16.00 -18.39
C VAL A 808 -9.47 -15.60 -17.19
N GLN A 809 -9.46 -14.31 -16.88
CA GLN A 809 -10.28 -13.74 -15.84
C GLN A 809 -10.91 -12.43 -16.33
N PHE A 810 -12.17 -12.23 -15.99
CA PHE A 810 -12.86 -10.96 -16.18
C PHE A 810 -13.56 -10.58 -14.89
N ASN A 811 -13.17 -9.45 -14.33
CA ASN A 811 -13.83 -8.84 -13.19
C ASN A 811 -14.47 -7.53 -13.65
N SER A 812 -15.75 -7.33 -13.36
CA SER A 812 -16.46 -6.10 -13.67
C SER A 812 -17.32 -5.67 -12.48
N ASN A 813 -17.30 -4.38 -12.15
CA ASN A 813 -18.08 -3.78 -11.07
C ASN A 813 -18.77 -2.51 -11.57
N LEU A 814 -20.07 -2.41 -11.35
CA LEU A 814 -20.84 -1.17 -11.47
C LEU A 814 -21.32 -0.75 -10.09
N VAL A 815 -20.91 0.43 -9.66
CA VAL A 815 -21.18 0.95 -8.31
C VAL A 815 -21.90 2.29 -8.43
N LEU A 816 -23.11 2.34 -7.90
CA LEU A 816 -23.75 3.60 -7.54
C LEU A 816 -23.50 3.85 -6.06
N ARG A 817 -22.93 5.00 -5.73
CA ARG A 817 -22.73 5.45 -4.34
C ARG A 817 -23.42 6.79 -4.14
N TRP A 818 -24.22 6.87 -3.09
CA TRP A 818 -24.90 8.10 -2.68
C TRP A 818 -24.68 8.39 -1.19
N GLU A 819 -23.99 9.49 -0.89
CA GLU A 819 -23.96 10.08 0.44
C GLU A 819 -25.16 11.04 0.58
N TYR A 820 -26.25 10.56 1.17
CA TYR A 820 -27.51 11.32 1.27
C TYR A 820 -27.52 12.30 2.44
N ILE A 821 -26.73 12.01 3.48
CA ILE A 821 -26.42 12.87 4.62
C ILE A 821 -24.93 12.66 4.92
N PRO A 822 -24.16 13.68 5.37
CA PRO A 822 -22.74 13.50 5.70
C PRO A 822 -22.48 12.26 6.57
N GLY A 823 -21.67 11.34 6.06
CA GLY A 823 -21.32 10.07 6.72
C GLY A 823 -22.35 8.93 6.59
N SER A 824 -23.51 9.15 5.96
CA SER A 824 -24.54 8.13 5.71
C SER A 824 -24.64 7.83 4.22
N GLU A 825 -24.44 6.56 3.87
CA GLU A 825 -24.20 6.14 2.48
C GLU A 825 -25.12 4.99 2.06
N LEU A 826 -25.57 5.04 0.80
CA LEU A 826 -26.22 3.95 0.10
C LEU A 826 -25.33 3.49 -1.06
N PHE A 827 -25.12 2.18 -1.16
CA PHE A 827 -24.42 1.52 -2.25
C PHE A 827 -25.37 0.57 -2.98
N LEU A 828 -25.36 0.66 -4.31
CA LEU A 828 -25.89 -0.37 -5.19
C LEU A 828 -24.73 -0.88 -6.02
N VAL A 829 -24.40 -2.15 -5.86
CA VAL A 829 -23.26 -2.78 -6.53
C VAL A 829 -23.76 -3.95 -7.35
N TRP A 830 -23.37 -3.96 -8.62
CA TRP A 830 -23.40 -5.15 -9.46
C TRP A 830 -21.96 -5.55 -9.77
N SER A 831 -21.58 -6.75 -9.38
CA SER A 831 -20.27 -7.33 -9.68
C SER A 831 -20.44 -8.57 -10.53
N GLN A 832 -19.55 -8.75 -11.48
CA GLN A 832 -19.50 -9.88 -12.39
C GLN A 832 -18.08 -10.45 -12.38
N GLY A 833 -17.97 -11.76 -12.19
CA GLY A 833 -16.71 -12.48 -12.17
C GLY A 833 -16.77 -13.70 -13.09
N ILE A 834 -15.74 -13.84 -13.93
CA ILE A 834 -15.47 -15.05 -14.70
C ILE A 834 -14.01 -15.42 -14.47
N ARG A 835 -13.74 -16.69 -14.18
CA ARG A 835 -12.39 -17.24 -14.19
C ARG A 835 -12.44 -18.61 -14.85
N THR A 836 -11.72 -18.77 -15.96
CA THR A 836 -11.70 -20.01 -16.74
C THR A 836 -10.27 -20.41 -17.09
N ASN A 837 -10.06 -21.71 -17.14
CA ASN A 837 -8.87 -22.28 -17.75
C ASN A 837 -9.23 -22.58 -19.21
N ILE A 838 -8.43 -22.07 -20.15
CA ILE A 838 -8.60 -22.33 -21.58
C ILE A 838 -7.45 -23.21 -22.09
N SER A 839 -7.56 -23.70 -23.33
CA SER A 839 -6.46 -24.41 -23.96
C SER A 839 -5.22 -23.52 -24.02
N THR A 840 -4.06 -24.12 -23.77
CA THR A 840 -2.78 -23.41 -23.91
C THR A 840 -2.46 -23.10 -25.36
N GLU A 841 -3.07 -23.80 -26.32
CA GLU A 841 -2.85 -23.61 -27.76
C GLU A 841 -3.58 -22.42 -28.36
N THR A 842 -4.63 -21.92 -27.71
CA THR A 842 -5.43 -20.78 -28.18
C THR A 842 -4.60 -19.48 -28.19
N GLU A 843 -4.79 -18.64 -29.21
CA GLU A 843 -4.18 -17.31 -29.25
C GLU A 843 -4.74 -16.39 -28.15
N LEU A 844 -4.02 -15.31 -27.84
CA LEU A 844 -4.42 -14.40 -26.74
C LEU A 844 -5.80 -13.80 -26.97
N ILE A 845 -6.13 -13.41 -28.21
CA ILE A 845 -7.40 -12.75 -28.55
C ILE A 845 -8.55 -13.76 -28.54
N ASP A 846 -8.38 -14.90 -29.21
CA ASP A 846 -9.38 -15.99 -29.25
C ASP A 846 -9.67 -16.57 -27.85
N GLY A 847 -8.68 -16.52 -26.96
CA GLY A 847 -8.81 -16.89 -25.56
C GLY A 847 -9.76 -15.97 -24.78
N PHE A 848 -9.89 -14.69 -25.15
CA PHE A 848 -10.87 -13.80 -24.53
C PHE A 848 -12.30 -14.15 -24.91
N GLU A 849 -12.56 -14.46 -26.17
CA GLU A 849 -13.91 -14.82 -26.65
C GLU A 849 -14.39 -16.09 -25.95
N THR A 850 -13.63 -17.18 -26.10
CA THR A 850 -13.95 -18.49 -25.50
C THR A 850 -13.90 -18.50 -23.96
N GLY A 851 -13.02 -17.68 -23.37
CA GLY A 851 -12.79 -17.64 -21.92
C GLY A 851 -13.72 -16.69 -21.15
N ILE A 852 -14.38 -15.73 -21.82
CA ILE A 852 -15.26 -14.74 -21.17
C ILE A 852 -16.65 -14.68 -21.80
N LEU A 853 -16.77 -14.52 -23.12
CA LEU A 853 -18.07 -14.27 -23.76
C LEU A 853 -18.96 -15.52 -23.76
N ASP A 854 -18.38 -16.70 -23.89
CA ASP A 854 -19.09 -17.98 -23.92
C ASP A 854 -19.36 -18.57 -22.52
N GLN A 855 -18.89 -17.91 -21.47
CA GLN A 855 -18.94 -18.44 -20.11
C GLN A 855 -20.11 -17.84 -19.33
N GLN A 856 -20.75 -18.66 -18.49
CA GLN A 856 -21.77 -18.15 -17.57
C GLN A 856 -21.08 -17.42 -16.41
N PRO A 857 -21.26 -16.10 -16.27
CA PRO A 857 -20.64 -15.33 -15.19
C PRO A 857 -21.25 -15.65 -13.83
N GLN A 858 -20.42 -15.56 -12.79
CA GLN A 858 -20.93 -15.35 -11.43
C GLN A 858 -21.31 -13.87 -11.30
N ASN A 859 -22.55 -13.60 -10.90
CA ASN A 859 -23.02 -12.24 -10.63
C ASN A 859 -23.27 -12.08 -9.14
N ILE A 860 -22.99 -10.89 -8.63
CA ILE A 860 -23.28 -10.47 -7.27
C ILE A 860 -24.04 -9.16 -7.35
N PHE A 861 -25.23 -9.13 -6.79
CA PHE A 861 -26.02 -7.93 -6.57
C PHE A 861 -25.99 -7.62 -5.07
N LEU A 862 -25.50 -6.44 -4.71
CA LEU A 862 -25.38 -6.00 -3.33
C LEU A 862 -26.06 -4.65 -3.16
N VAL A 863 -26.94 -4.57 -2.16
CA VAL A 863 -27.47 -3.32 -1.63
C VAL A 863 -26.94 -3.15 -0.22
N LYS A 864 -26.23 -2.05 0.04
CA LYS A 864 -25.71 -1.73 1.37
C LYS A 864 -26.15 -0.32 1.76
N ALA A 865 -26.76 -0.21 2.93
CA ALA A 865 -27.14 1.06 3.52
C ALA A 865 -26.43 1.25 4.85
N THR A 866 -25.96 2.46 5.08
CA THR A 866 -25.39 2.90 6.36
C THR A 866 -26.12 4.17 6.80
N TYR A 867 -26.29 4.33 8.10
CA TYR A 867 -26.85 5.55 8.68
C TYR A 867 -25.96 5.98 9.85
N ARG A 868 -25.52 7.24 9.87
CA ARG A 868 -24.59 7.73 10.88
C ARG A 868 -25.29 8.66 11.85
N PHE A 869 -25.33 8.24 13.11
CA PHE A 869 -25.78 9.06 14.23
C PHE A 869 -24.59 9.85 14.77
N ILE A 870 -24.76 11.17 14.96
CA ILE A 870 -23.74 12.09 15.47
C ILE A 870 -24.40 12.92 16.58
N ASN A 871 -23.69 13.16 17.68
CA ASN A 871 -24.13 14.02 18.78
C ASN A 871 -23.29 15.31 18.87
#